data_AF-S2DCI5-F1
#
_entry.id   AF-S2DCI5-F1
#
_cell.length_a   1.000
_cell.length_b   1.000
_cell.length_c   1.000
_cell.angle_alpha   90.00
_cell.angle_beta   90.00
_cell.angle_gamma   90.00
#
_symmetry.space_group_name_H-M   'P 1'
#
loop_
_entity.id
_entity.type
_entity.pdbx_description
1 polymer ?
#
loop_
_entity_poly.entity_id
_entity_poly.type
_entity_poly.pdbx_seq_one_letter_code
_entity_poly.pdbx_strand_id
1 'polypeptide(L)'
;MKIFKINIILFFILTNSLMVLGQKNPYWQEPTAAEADSLKILLQSTENDSVKMYINWQLGWFYQERNRYTAFEYFTAQLLQAKNLKQKIWEAGALNQLGYISSLSQNYPGALNYLLAAREIASDPNSSLNMWGVHLLTDDGIANSARLTILLDNINHFGVLNYFVGNFEKAIAYYQEAAELNSVIQDEVMFVLLHMNKGESYFPLGKNDLAKTELRTALDYSQSSGYDKYRGLIYWDIGKIYEKENNYREAKKYYELSVATNIESDSPDFLGEAYLALANLYIKKSSLDSGYQSAHNGLSTYMLINDSVGLMNSYSTLAAVFDARGQIDSAYYYMKKETALKSAMNREERVKEFQVLGLNEQLRLNEMETEKVLLQSRIRMYGLAAGIGVLFLISMIIYRNNIRQKKNKAIIEKSYENLKSTQAQLVQQEKLASLGQLTAGIAHEIKNPLNFVNNFSEVSLELVEEIQDIRRKTQDVNLSGEEDEILEDIKGNLKKIHEHGSRANGIVTSMLQHSRCGSGKMEPTDLNALIKEYVNLSFHGMRAGKNPIDVDIELDLDPELGNVPLIKEDFTRVIINLCNNAFDAMRGKKYEVQSTKNNDGEIDNGIYVPKLRVSTFLDNGKVRLSIEDNGPGIPDEIKDKILQPFFTTKKGTEGTGLGLSITHDIVKAHGGELSINSTSGAGSTFIITLKP
;
A
#
# COMPACT_ATOMS: atom_id res chain seq x y z
N MET A 1 -8.12 14.96 -76.75
CA MET A 1 -6.87 14.56 -76.07
C MET A 1 -6.62 15.29 -74.75
N LYS A 2 -6.70 16.63 -74.67
CA LYS A 2 -6.53 17.40 -73.41
C LYS A 2 -7.54 17.02 -72.30
N ILE A 3 -8.83 16.92 -72.63
CA ILE A 3 -9.90 16.55 -71.66
C ILE A 3 -9.71 15.12 -71.11
N PHE A 4 -9.20 14.20 -71.92
CA PHE A 4 -8.92 12.81 -71.49
C PHE A 4 -7.74 12.75 -70.52
N LYS A 5 -6.67 13.54 -70.75
CA LYS A 5 -5.56 13.69 -69.80
C LYS A 5 -5.99 14.33 -68.48
N ILE A 6 -6.89 15.32 -68.51
CA ILE A 6 -7.42 15.99 -67.31
C ILE A 6 -8.20 15.02 -66.43
N ASN A 7 -9.10 14.21 -67.01
CA ASN A 7 -9.85 13.21 -66.25
C ASN A 7 -8.97 12.08 -65.69
N ILE A 8 -7.90 11.71 -66.39
CA ILE A 8 -6.89 10.76 -65.89
C ILE A 8 -6.13 11.39 -64.71
N ILE A 9 -5.66 12.63 -64.80
CA ILE A 9 -4.96 13.31 -63.70
C ILE A 9 -5.88 13.48 -62.48
N LEU A 10 -7.16 13.83 -62.69
CA LEU A 10 -8.14 13.92 -61.60
C LEU A 10 -8.37 12.54 -60.94
N PHE A 11 -8.50 11.49 -61.75
CA PHE A 11 -8.62 10.12 -61.26
C PHE A 11 -7.36 9.67 -60.52
N PHE A 12 -6.17 9.97 -61.02
CA PHE A 12 -4.90 9.71 -60.34
C PHE A 12 -4.83 10.47 -59.00
N ILE A 13 -4.98 11.79 -58.99
CA ILE A 13 -4.98 12.60 -57.74
C ILE A 13 -6.00 12.09 -56.70
N LEU A 14 -7.14 11.53 -57.14
CA LEU A 14 -8.18 10.99 -56.25
C LEU A 14 -8.02 9.50 -55.89
N THR A 15 -7.18 8.73 -56.59
CA THR A 15 -7.11 7.26 -56.43
C THR A 15 -5.70 6.67 -56.28
N ASN A 16 -4.64 7.36 -56.69
CA ASN A 16 -3.25 6.92 -56.57
C ASN A 16 -2.29 8.12 -56.53
N SER A 17 -1.34 8.12 -55.59
CA SER A 17 -0.18 9.01 -55.66
C SER A 17 0.43 8.93 -57.07
N LEU A 18 0.73 10.10 -57.65
CA LEU A 18 1.50 10.19 -58.89
C LEU A 18 2.89 9.61 -58.60
N MET A 19 3.04 8.29 -58.74
CA MET A 19 4.32 7.63 -58.51
C MET A 19 5.33 8.12 -59.55
N VAL A 20 6.13 9.12 -59.15
CA VAL A 20 7.45 9.30 -59.73
C VAL A 20 8.24 8.05 -59.32
N LEU A 21 8.73 7.32 -60.33
CA LEU A 21 9.50 6.08 -60.16
C LEU A 21 10.68 6.31 -59.20
N GLY A 22 10.59 5.81 -57.96
CA GLY A 22 11.74 5.65 -57.06
C GLY A 22 11.54 6.10 -55.61
N GLN A 23 10.75 7.15 -55.33
CA GLN A 23 10.60 7.68 -53.97
C GLN A 23 9.50 6.95 -53.18
N LYS A 24 9.87 6.39 -52.03
CA LYS A 24 8.94 5.65 -51.16
C LYS A 24 7.91 6.53 -50.46
N ASN A 25 8.32 7.69 -49.94
CA ASN A 25 7.40 8.59 -49.22
C ASN A 25 6.76 9.60 -50.21
N PRO A 26 5.41 9.61 -50.36
CA PRO A 26 4.70 10.50 -51.28
C PRO A 26 4.86 11.99 -50.95
N TYR A 27 5.24 12.34 -49.72
CA TYR A 27 5.42 13.72 -49.29
C TYR A 27 6.46 14.50 -50.10
N TRP A 28 7.54 13.82 -50.53
CA TRP A 28 8.68 14.45 -51.21
C TRP A 28 8.58 14.45 -52.74
N GLN A 29 7.45 13.97 -53.28
CA GLN A 29 7.24 13.88 -54.71
C GLN A 29 6.93 15.25 -55.31
N GLU A 30 7.72 15.65 -56.30
CA GLU A 30 7.57 16.90 -57.03
C GLU A 30 7.15 16.62 -58.49
N PRO A 31 6.31 17.48 -59.08
CA PRO A 31 5.90 17.30 -60.47
C PRO A 31 7.06 17.66 -61.42
N THR A 32 7.14 16.96 -62.55
CA THR A 32 7.97 17.37 -63.69
C THR A 32 7.44 18.66 -64.32
N ALA A 33 8.24 19.34 -65.15
CA ALA A 33 7.81 20.56 -65.84
C ALA A 33 6.51 20.37 -66.67
N ALA A 34 6.36 19.23 -67.35
CA ALA A 34 5.17 18.90 -68.11
C ALA A 34 3.92 18.66 -67.23
N GLU A 35 4.13 18.07 -66.04
CA GLU A 35 3.09 17.88 -65.04
C GLU A 35 2.70 19.21 -64.40
N ALA A 36 3.67 20.07 -64.07
CA ALA A 36 3.41 21.40 -63.53
C ALA A 36 2.53 22.25 -64.47
N ASP A 37 2.79 22.22 -65.78
CA ASP A 37 1.93 22.91 -66.76
C ASP A 37 0.52 22.32 -66.84
N SER A 38 0.40 21.00 -66.70
CA SER A 38 -0.90 20.33 -66.63
C SER A 38 -1.66 20.69 -65.36
N LEU A 39 -0.96 20.77 -64.22
CA LEU A 39 -1.50 21.16 -62.92
C LEU A 39 -2.01 22.61 -62.92
N LYS A 40 -1.30 23.55 -63.56
CA LYS A 40 -1.77 24.94 -63.73
C LYS A 40 -3.10 25.02 -64.49
N ILE A 41 -3.22 24.27 -65.58
CA ILE A 41 -4.47 24.21 -66.37
C ILE A 41 -5.59 23.62 -65.49
N LEU A 42 -5.29 22.54 -64.76
CA LEU A 42 -6.25 21.92 -63.88
C LEU A 42 -6.71 22.87 -62.77
N LEU A 43 -5.79 23.60 -62.14
CA LEU A 43 -6.08 24.59 -61.09
C LEU A 43 -7.09 25.65 -61.54
N GLN A 44 -7.01 26.09 -62.81
CA GLN A 44 -7.95 27.06 -63.38
C GLN A 44 -9.34 26.48 -63.66
N SER A 45 -9.45 25.17 -63.83
CA SER A 45 -10.68 24.48 -64.24
C SER A 45 -11.42 23.76 -63.13
N THR A 46 -10.75 23.45 -62.01
CA THR A 46 -11.34 22.67 -60.91
C THR A 46 -12.11 23.54 -59.93
N GLU A 47 -13.31 23.11 -59.54
CA GLU A 47 -14.08 23.77 -58.48
C GLU A 47 -13.80 23.18 -57.08
N ASN A 48 -13.16 22.01 -57.01
CA ASN A 48 -12.92 21.31 -55.74
C ASN A 48 -11.76 21.93 -54.96
N ASP A 49 -12.07 22.54 -53.81
CA ASP A 49 -11.10 23.25 -52.99
C ASP A 49 -10.01 22.35 -52.37
N SER A 50 -10.30 21.08 -52.07
CA SER A 50 -9.27 20.13 -51.61
C SER A 50 -8.27 19.80 -52.72
N VAL A 51 -8.76 19.68 -53.95
CA VAL A 51 -7.90 19.50 -55.13
C VAL A 51 -7.08 20.77 -55.41
N LYS A 52 -7.67 21.97 -55.27
CA LYS A 52 -6.91 23.23 -55.38
C LYS A 52 -5.80 23.31 -54.33
N MET A 53 -6.09 22.92 -53.09
CA MET A 53 -5.11 22.88 -51.99
C MET A 53 -3.91 22.01 -52.37
N TYR A 54 -4.15 20.78 -52.84
CA TYR A 54 -3.10 19.86 -53.28
C TYR A 54 -2.31 20.38 -54.48
N ILE A 55 -2.99 20.91 -55.50
CA ILE A 55 -2.31 21.42 -56.70
C ILE A 55 -1.40 22.61 -56.34
N ASN A 56 -1.86 23.52 -55.49
CA ASN A 56 -1.05 24.63 -55.01
C ASN A 56 0.18 24.15 -54.23
N TRP A 57 0.04 23.11 -53.39
CA TRP A 57 1.18 22.50 -52.69
C TRP A 57 2.24 21.97 -53.67
N GLN A 58 1.81 21.21 -54.68
CA GLN A 58 2.69 20.61 -55.69
C GLN A 58 3.37 21.65 -56.58
N LEU A 59 2.63 22.68 -57.01
CA LEU A 59 3.21 23.80 -57.76
C LEU A 59 4.17 24.63 -56.89
N GLY A 60 3.88 24.78 -55.60
CA GLY A 60 4.77 25.41 -54.63
C GLY A 60 6.13 24.71 -54.58
N TRP A 61 6.15 23.39 -54.40
CA TRP A 61 7.37 22.59 -54.41
C TRP A 61 8.15 22.72 -55.73
N PHE A 62 7.46 22.61 -56.87
CA PHE A 62 8.07 22.76 -58.19
C PHE A 62 8.79 24.11 -58.36
N TYR A 63 8.20 25.18 -57.85
CA TYR A 63 8.76 26.53 -57.97
C TYR A 63 9.75 26.89 -56.87
N GLN A 64 9.84 26.13 -55.77
CA GLN A 64 10.61 26.50 -54.58
C GLN A 64 12.06 26.89 -54.89
N GLU A 65 12.75 26.08 -55.70
CA GLU A 65 14.15 26.29 -56.10
C GLU A 65 14.28 26.89 -57.52
N ARG A 66 13.17 27.35 -58.13
CA ARG A 66 13.16 27.94 -59.49
C ARG A 66 12.72 29.40 -59.49
N ASN A 67 11.71 29.71 -58.68
CA ASN A 67 11.18 31.05 -58.47
C ASN A 67 10.50 31.10 -57.09
N ARG A 68 11.26 31.57 -56.09
CA ARG A 68 10.82 31.65 -54.68
C ARG A 68 9.57 32.51 -54.49
N TYR A 69 9.40 33.57 -55.28
CA TYR A 69 8.21 34.43 -55.22
C TYR A 69 6.96 33.67 -55.67
N THR A 70 7.03 33.00 -56.83
CA THR A 70 5.93 32.18 -57.33
C THR A 70 5.61 31.01 -56.38
N ALA A 71 6.63 30.36 -55.81
CA ALA A 71 6.43 29.33 -54.80
C ALA A 71 5.69 29.87 -53.57
N PHE A 72 6.08 31.06 -53.09
CA PHE A 72 5.42 31.73 -51.97
C PHE A 72 3.93 32.00 -52.24
N GLU A 73 3.57 32.46 -53.44
CA GLU A 73 2.18 32.68 -53.83
C GLU A 73 1.36 31.37 -53.80
N TYR A 74 1.92 30.28 -54.33
CA TYR A 74 1.26 28.97 -54.32
C TYR A 74 1.08 28.42 -52.90
N PHE A 75 2.11 28.46 -52.05
CA PHE A 75 1.96 28.02 -50.66
C PHE A 75 1.02 28.92 -49.85
N THR A 76 0.95 30.22 -50.15
CA THR A 76 -0.03 31.13 -49.54
C THR A 76 -1.46 30.76 -49.96
N ALA A 77 -1.69 30.45 -51.24
CA ALA A 77 -2.97 29.97 -51.73
C ALA A 77 -3.35 28.62 -51.09
N GLN A 78 -2.38 27.72 -50.92
CA GLN A 78 -2.58 26.45 -50.24
C GLN A 78 -2.93 26.63 -48.75
N LEU A 79 -2.25 27.53 -48.03
CA LEU A 79 -2.55 27.89 -46.65
C LEU A 79 -3.99 28.40 -46.51
N LEU A 80 -4.42 29.29 -47.41
CA LEU A 80 -5.77 29.83 -47.41
C LEU A 80 -6.83 28.72 -47.58
N GLN A 81 -6.59 27.80 -48.52
CA GLN A 81 -7.48 26.66 -48.72
C GLN A 81 -7.51 25.72 -47.51
N ALA A 82 -6.36 25.41 -46.93
CA ALA A 82 -6.27 24.56 -45.74
C ALA A 82 -7.05 25.16 -44.55
N LYS A 83 -6.96 26.48 -44.35
CA LYS A 83 -7.74 27.19 -43.32
C LYS A 83 -9.24 27.13 -43.58
N ASN A 84 -9.67 27.39 -44.81
CA ASN A 84 -11.09 27.35 -45.19
C ASN A 84 -11.68 25.94 -45.01
N LEU A 85 -10.93 24.90 -45.38
CA LEU A 85 -11.30 23.49 -45.25
C LEU A 85 -11.09 22.94 -43.83
N LYS A 86 -10.56 23.75 -42.90
CA LYS A 86 -10.19 23.35 -41.52
C LYS A 86 -9.23 22.15 -41.47
N GLN A 87 -8.33 22.06 -42.44
CA GLN A 87 -7.32 20.99 -42.56
C GLN A 87 -6.04 21.39 -41.84
N LYS A 88 -5.94 21.06 -40.54
CA LYS A 88 -4.86 21.55 -39.66
C LYS A 88 -3.45 21.08 -40.06
N ILE A 89 -3.27 19.82 -40.42
CA ILE A 89 -1.96 19.34 -40.86
C ILE A 89 -1.52 19.98 -42.18
N TRP A 90 -2.46 20.21 -43.11
CA TRP A 90 -2.17 20.95 -44.35
C TRP A 90 -1.87 22.43 -44.07
N GLU A 91 -2.53 23.04 -43.08
CA GLU A 91 -2.21 24.40 -42.61
C GLU A 91 -0.76 24.46 -42.09
N ALA A 92 -0.36 23.52 -41.24
CA ALA A 92 0.99 23.42 -40.72
C ALA A 92 2.03 23.18 -41.84
N GLY A 93 1.74 22.27 -42.78
CA GLY A 93 2.62 22.03 -43.93
C GLY A 93 2.83 23.27 -44.81
N ALA A 94 1.77 24.06 -45.05
CA ALA A 94 1.89 25.33 -45.77
C ALA A 94 2.81 26.32 -45.06
N LEU A 95 2.62 26.44 -43.75
CA LEU A 95 3.39 27.33 -42.89
C LEU A 95 4.87 26.91 -42.83
N ASN A 96 5.18 25.62 -42.82
CA ASN A 96 6.55 25.12 -42.94
C ASN A 96 7.21 25.63 -44.22
N GLN A 97 6.58 25.41 -45.39
CA GLN A 97 7.15 25.83 -46.67
C GLN A 97 7.28 27.35 -46.79
N LEU A 98 6.32 28.11 -46.27
CA LEU A 98 6.41 29.58 -46.19
C LEU A 98 7.57 30.02 -45.28
N GLY A 99 7.79 29.30 -44.17
CA GLY A 99 8.91 29.50 -43.26
C GLY A 99 10.27 29.25 -43.94
N TYR A 100 10.38 28.14 -44.68
CA TYR A 100 11.56 27.80 -45.46
C TYR A 100 11.87 28.85 -46.53
N ILE A 101 10.89 29.19 -47.38
CA ILE A 101 11.06 30.20 -48.43
C ILE A 101 11.42 31.55 -47.82
N SER A 102 10.77 31.95 -46.72
CA SER A 102 11.09 33.19 -46.03
C SER A 102 12.52 33.20 -45.49
N SER A 103 13.05 32.06 -45.05
CA SER A 103 14.45 31.92 -44.63
C SER A 103 15.39 32.15 -45.81
N LEU A 104 15.11 31.53 -46.96
CA LEU A 104 15.88 31.71 -48.21
C LEU A 104 15.79 33.12 -48.78
N SER A 105 14.66 33.80 -48.60
CA SER A 105 14.41 35.17 -49.05
C SER A 105 14.86 36.22 -48.03
N GLN A 106 15.58 35.83 -46.97
CA GLN A 106 16.09 36.73 -45.93
C GLN A 106 14.99 37.56 -45.24
N ASN A 107 13.83 36.96 -45.03
CA ASN A 107 12.77 37.46 -44.16
C ASN A 107 12.70 36.59 -42.91
N TYR A 108 13.72 36.69 -42.05
CA TYR A 108 13.86 35.81 -40.88
C TYR A 108 12.74 35.99 -39.83
N PRO A 109 12.25 37.21 -39.54
CA PRO A 109 11.11 37.37 -38.63
C PRO A 109 9.84 36.70 -39.18
N GLY A 110 9.57 36.85 -40.48
CA GLY A 110 8.47 36.14 -41.15
C GLY A 110 8.66 34.62 -41.08
N ALA A 111 9.87 34.14 -41.38
CA ALA A 111 10.21 32.73 -41.30
C ALA A 111 9.94 32.15 -39.91
N LEU A 112 10.45 32.81 -38.86
CA LEU A 112 10.24 32.36 -37.48
C LEU A 112 8.76 32.30 -37.12
N ASN A 113 7.99 33.33 -37.48
CA ASN A 113 6.56 33.38 -37.16
C ASN A 113 5.79 32.24 -37.85
N TYR A 114 6.07 31.96 -39.13
CA TYR A 114 5.46 30.83 -39.82
C TYR A 114 5.84 29.49 -39.20
N LEU A 115 7.13 29.29 -38.89
CA LEU A 115 7.61 28.05 -38.29
C LEU A 115 7.07 27.81 -36.88
N LEU A 116 6.94 28.86 -36.06
CA LEU A 116 6.31 28.77 -34.74
C LEU A 116 4.82 28.39 -34.85
N ALA A 117 4.08 29.03 -35.76
CA ALA A 117 2.67 28.71 -35.99
C ALA A 117 2.47 27.28 -36.50
N ALA A 118 3.35 26.82 -37.40
CA ALA A 118 3.34 25.43 -37.87
C ALA A 118 3.62 24.44 -36.72
N ARG A 119 4.63 24.75 -35.88
CA ARG A 119 5.01 23.92 -34.73
C ARG A 119 3.88 23.81 -33.72
N GLU A 120 3.20 24.91 -33.42
CA GLU A 120 2.05 24.92 -32.51
C GLU A 120 0.96 23.95 -32.97
N ILE A 121 0.61 23.98 -34.27
CA ILE A 121 -0.40 23.09 -34.84
C ILE A 121 0.07 21.63 -34.85
N ALA A 122 1.29 21.37 -35.36
CA ALA A 122 1.80 20.01 -35.52
C ALA A 122 2.12 19.32 -34.18
N SER A 123 2.37 20.08 -33.11
CA SER A 123 2.62 19.55 -31.76
C SER A 123 1.34 19.07 -31.05
N ASP A 124 0.16 19.55 -31.44
CA ASP A 124 -1.11 19.06 -30.89
C ASP A 124 -1.48 17.71 -31.52
N PRO A 125 -1.58 16.60 -30.77
CA PRO A 125 -1.99 15.31 -31.30
C PRO A 125 -3.39 15.31 -31.94
N ASN A 126 -4.27 16.23 -31.55
CA ASN A 126 -5.61 16.33 -32.09
C ASN A 126 -5.65 16.99 -33.48
N SER A 127 -4.56 17.63 -33.91
CA SER A 127 -4.47 18.28 -35.22
C SER A 127 -4.60 17.30 -36.40
N SER A 128 -4.28 16.02 -36.19
CA SER A 128 -4.44 14.96 -37.20
C SER A 128 -5.86 14.40 -37.34
N LEU A 129 -6.82 14.86 -36.53
CA LEU A 129 -8.21 14.40 -36.62
C LEU A 129 -8.87 14.89 -37.92
N ASN A 130 -9.57 13.99 -38.63
CA ASN A 130 -10.29 14.27 -39.87
C ASN A 130 -9.43 14.85 -41.01
N MET A 131 -8.18 14.41 -41.10
CA MET A 131 -7.25 14.83 -42.13
C MET A 131 -7.63 14.28 -43.51
N TRP A 132 -7.73 15.17 -44.50
CA TRP A 132 -7.92 14.81 -45.90
C TRP A 132 -6.59 14.33 -46.51
N GLY A 133 -6.66 13.29 -47.35
CA GLY A 133 -5.52 12.88 -48.19
C GLY A 133 -4.31 12.37 -47.41
N VAL A 134 -4.50 11.55 -46.36
CA VAL A 134 -3.38 11.05 -45.53
C VAL A 134 -2.28 10.36 -46.33
N HIS A 135 -2.66 9.55 -47.30
CA HIS A 135 -1.75 8.85 -48.22
C HIS A 135 -0.93 9.79 -49.12
N LEU A 136 -1.19 11.10 -49.12
CA LEU A 136 -0.39 12.10 -49.83
C LEU A 136 0.78 12.62 -48.97
N LEU A 137 0.75 12.38 -47.66
CA LEU A 137 1.76 12.85 -46.70
C LEU A 137 2.57 11.71 -46.08
N THR A 138 2.04 10.47 -46.04
CA THR A 138 2.78 9.27 -45.64
C THR A 138 2.40 8.06 -46.47
N ASP A 139 3.32 7.10 -46.53
CA ASP A 139 3.16 5.81 -47.21
C ASP A 139 2.25 4.85 -46.42
N ASP A 140 2.30 4.88 -45.08
CA ASP A 140 1.49 4.06 -44.19
C ASP A 140 0.00 4.48 -44.12
N GLY A 141 -0.34 5.68 -44.62
CA GLY A 141 -1.69 6.22 -44.58
C GLY A 141 -2.21 6.52 -43.16
N ILE A 142 -1.32 6.63 -42.16
CA ILE A 142 -1.67 6.89 -40.76
C ILE A 142 -1.61 8.41 -40.48
N ALA A 143 -2.73 8.99 -40.03
CA ALA A 143 -2.84 10.43 -39.84
C ALA A 143 -1.85 10.99 -38.80
N ASN A 144 -1.54 10.21 -37.76
CA ASN A 144 -0.52 10.60 -36.79
C ASN A 144 0.90 10.56 -37.39
N SER A 145 1.21 9.60 -38.25
CA SER A 145 2.49 9.56 -38.98
C SER A 145 2.63 10.81 -39.85
N ALA A 146 1.58 11.21 -40.58
CA ALA A 146 1.58 12.44 -41.37
C ALA A 146 1.81 13.70 -40.53
N ARG A 147 1.18 13.80 -39.35
CA ARG A 147 1.47 14.89 -38.41
C ARG A 147 2.94 14.89 -37.98
N LEU A 148 3.50 13.73 -37.67
CA LEU A 148 4.90 13.61 -37.28
C LEU A 148 5.86 13.95 -38.44
N THR A 149 5.52 13.61 -39.69
CA THR A 149 6.27 14.06 -40.89
C THR A 149 6.30 15.58 -41.00
N ILE A 150 5.16 16.25 -40.80
CA ILE A 150 5.11 17.73 -40.82
C ILE A 150 5.88 18.34 -39.64
N LEU A 151 5.83 17.72 -38.45
CA LEU A 151 6.61 18.17 -37.30
C LEU A 151 8.12 17.98 -37.52
N LEU A 152 8.51 16.85 -38.11
CA LEU A 152 9.90 16.55 -38.47
C LEU A 152 10.46 17.58 -39.45
N ASP A 153 9.71 17.85 -40.52
CA ASP A 153 10.04 18.88 -41.50
C ASP A 153 10.11 20.28 -40.86
N ASN A 154 9.21 20.60 -39.91
CA ASN A 154 9.24 21.85 -39.16
C ASN A 154 10.56 22.01 -38.38
N ILE A 155 10.99 20.99 -37.65
CA ILE A 155 12.23 21.01 -36.87
C ILE A 155 13.43 21.18 -37.81
N ASN A 156 13.46 20.49 -38.95
CA ASN A 156 14.48 20.69 -39.98
C ASN A 156 14.52 22.15 -40.47
N HIS A 157 13.36 22.76 -40.75
CA HIS A 157 13.29 24.15 -41.18
C HIS A 157 13.73 25.16 -40.11
N PHE A 158 13.52 24.89 -38.81
CA PHE A 158 14.14 25.67 -37.74
C PHE A 158 15.67 25.59 -37.79
N GLY A 159 16.23 24.42 -38.11
CA GLY A 159 17.65 24.25 -38.35
C GLY A 159 18.13 25.11 -39.52
N VAL A 160 17.42 25.05 -40.67
CA VAL A 160 17.73 25.84 -41.87
C VAL A 160 17.68 27.35 -41.58
N LEU A 161 16.67 27.82 -40.86
CA LEU A 161 16.59 29.22 -40.43
C LEU A 161 17.83 29.61 -39.61
N ASN A 162 18.24 28.78 -38.65
CA ASN A 162 19.42 29.03 -37.83
C ASN A 162 20.73 29.02 -38.63
N TYR A 163 20.83 28.17 -39.65
CA TYR A 163 21.95 28.17 -40.59
C TYR A 163 22.06 29.52 -41.33
N PHE A 164 20.97 30.03 -41.90
CA PHE A 164 21.00 31.28 -42.67
C PHE A 164 21.30 32.54 -41.83
N VAL A 165 20.96 32.51 -40.54
CA VAL A 165 21.32 33.58 -39.59
C VAL A 165 22.70 33.39 -38.96
N GLY A 166 23.41 32.30 -39.28
CA GLY A 166 24.79 32.05 -38.83
C GLY A 166 24.91 31.37 -37.46
N ASN A 167 23.80 30.91 -36.87
CA ASN A 167 23.78 30.17 -35.61
C ASN A 167 24.00 28.66 -35.86
N PHE A 168 25.16 28.28 -36.39
CA PHE A 168 25.43 26.92 -36.88
C PHE A 168 25.31 25.84 -35.80
N GLU A 169 25.73 26.10 -34.57
CA GLU A 169 25.58 25.16 -33.46
C GLU A 169 24.10 24.89 -33.15
N LYS A 170 23.27 25.94 -33.19
CA LYS A 170 21.82 25.82 -32.96
C LYS A 170 21.14 25.11 -34.14
N ALA A 171 21.60 25.35 -35.37
CA ALA A 171 21.15 24.60 -36.54
C ALA A 171 21.41 23.09 -36.38
N ILE A 172 22.63 22.71 -35.99
CA ILE A 172 23.02 21.31 -35.72
C ILE A 172 22.15 20.70 -34.63
N ALA A 173 21.87 21.43 -33.55
CA ALA A 173 20.99 20.95 -32.48
C ALA A 173 19.58 20.62 -32.98
N TYR A 174 18.99 21.48 -33.82
CA TYR A 174 17.69 21.18 -34.46
C TYR A 174 17.78 19.97 -35.39
N TYR A 175 18.85 19.81 -36.19
CA TYR A 175 19.00 18.62 -37.03
C TYR A 175 19.22 17.34 -36.22
N GLN A 176 19.75 17.43 -35.00
CA GLN A 176 19.84 16.30 -34.06
C GLN A 176 18.47 15.97 -33.48
N GLU A 177 17.69 16.96 -33.04
CA GLU A 177 16.31 16.79 -32.59
C GLU A 177 15.43 16.15 -33.68
N ALA A 178 15.55 16.62 -34.93
CA ALA A 178 14.86 16.01 -36.06
C ALA A 178 15.33 14.57 -36.33
N ALA A 179 16.61 14.26 -36.16
CA ALA A 179 17.12 12.89 -36.34
C ALA A 179 16.58 11.94 -35.27
N GLU A 180 16.39 12.39 -34.03
CA GLU A 180 15.74 11.60 -32.97
C GLU A 180 14.29 11.27 -33.35
N LEU A 181 13.53 12.25 -33.86
CA LEU A 181 12.17 12.01 -34.34
C LEU A 181 12.16 11.09 -35.58
N ASN A 182 13.10 11.27 -36.50
CA ASN A 182 13.20 10.44 -37.70
C ASN A 182 13.62 8.99 -37.41
N SER A 183 14.21 8.71 -36.24
CA SER A 183 14.50 7.32 -35.82
C SER A 183 13.21 6.49 -35.64
N VAL A 184 12.08 7.16 -35.39
CA VAL A 184 10.75 6.55 -35.26
C VAL A 184 10.03 6.47 -36.62
N ILE A 185 10.10 7.54 -37.42
CA ILE A 185 9.40 7.65 -38.71
C ILE A 185 10.10 6.85 -39.81
N GLN A 186 11.43 6.77 -39.74
CA GLN A 186 12.30 6.10 -40.72
C GLN A 186 12.16 6.66 -42.14
N ASP A 187 11.99 7.98 -42.28
CA ASP A 187 11.96 8.64 -43.58
C ASP A 187 13.38 8.74 -44.17
N GLU A 188 13.61 7.99 -45.25
CA GLU A 188 14.90 7.95 -45.94
C GLU A 188 15.28 9.29 -46.59
N VAL A 189 14.31 10.07 -47.09
CA VAL A 189 14.57 11.38 -47.68
C VAL A 189 15.00 12.37 -46.60
N MET A 190 14.33 12.33 -45.44
CA MET A 190 14.73 13.18 -44.32
C MET A 190 16.15 12.83 -43.82
N PHE A 191 16.59 11.57 -43.86
CA PHE A 191 17.99 11.25 -43.57
C PHE A 191 18.95 11.98 -44.52
N VAL A 192 18.66 12.04 -45.82
CA VAL A 192 19.46 12.81 -46.79
C VAL A 192 19.55 14.28 -46.36
N LEU A 193 18.40 14.91 -46.10
CA LEU A 193 18.33 16.34 -45.76
C LEU A 193 19.05 16.64 -44.45
N LEU A 194 18.84 15.85 -43.40
CA LEU A 194 19.47 16.08 -42.09
C LEU A 194 20.99 15.91 -42.14
N HIS A 195 21.48 14.88 -42.82
CA HIS A 195 22.92 14.66 -42.98
C HIS A 195 23.56 15.75 -43.87
N MET A 196 22.90 16.15 -44.97
CA MET A 196 23.34 17.25 -45.81
C MET A 196 23.46 18.55 -45.01
N ASN A 197 22.38 18.94 -44.31
CA ASN A 197 22.33 20.20 -43.58
C ASN A 197 23.30 20.24 -42.38
N LYS A 198 23.52 19.12 -41.69
CA LYS A 198 24.61 18.98 -40.69
C LYS A 198 25.97 19.16 -41.32
N GLY A 199 26.19 18.55 -42.49
CA GLY A 199 27.40 18.69 -43.29
C GLY A 199 27.72 20.15 -43.61
N GLU A 200 26.75 20.87 -44.17
CA GLU A 200 26.86 22.31 -44.46
C GLU A 200 27.12 23.14 -43.21
N SER A 201 26.49 22.80 -42.08
CA SER A 201 26.65 23.53 -40.81
C SER A 201 27.97 23.27 -40.10
N TYR A 202 28.59 22.09 -40.27
CA TYR A 202 29.91 21.79 -39.70
C TYR A 202 31.06 22.50 -40.41
N PHE A 203 30.92 22.75 -41.72
CA PHE A 203 31.96 23.38 -42.53
C PHE A 203 32.39 24.78 -42.07
N PRO A 204 31.48 25.75 -41.80
CA PRO A 204 31.84 27.08 -41.31
C PRO A 204 32.45 27.04 -39.90
N LEU A 205 32.11 26.02 -39.09
CA LEU A 205 32.72 25.78 -37.77
C LEU A 205 34.14 25.19 -37.85
N GLY A 206 34.68 24.99 -39.06
CA GLY A 206 36.01 24.41 -39.27
C GLY A 206 36.07 22.90 -39.02
N LYS A 207 34.93 22.23 -38.80
CA LYS A 207 34.84 20.79 -38.53
C LYS A 207 34.78 19.98 -39.83
N ASN A 208 35.81 20.12 -40.68
CA ASN A 208 35.82 19.58 -42.05
C ASN A 208 35.64 18.05 -42.11
N ASP A 209 36.23 17.28 -41.19
CA ASP A 209 36.10 15.81 -41.18
C ASP A 209 34.67 15.35 -40.87
N LEU A 210 34.01 16.03 -39.91
CA LEU A 210 32.61 15.79 -39.59
C LEU A 210 31.72 16.20 -40.78
N ALA A 211 31.95 17.38 -41.35
CA ALA A 211 31.21 17.84 -42.52
C ALA A 211 31.27 16.83 -43.67
N LYS A 212 32.47 16.33 -43.98
CA LYS A 212 32.69 15.32 -45.03
C LYS A 212 32.01 13.99 -44.72
N THR A 213 32.02 13.55 -43.46
CA THR A 213 31.36 12.31 -43.03
C THR A 213 29.85 12.40 -43.20
N GLU A 214 29.25 13.49 -42.73
CA GLU A 214 27.81 13.75 -42.86
C GLU A 214 27.39 13.84 -44.33
N LEU A 215 28.12 14.59 -45.17
CA LEU A 215 27.82 14.71 -46.60
C LEU A 215 27.95 13.39 -47.36
N ARG A 216 28.93 12.54 -47.02
CA ARG A 216 29.05 11.19 -47.60
C ARG A 216 27.88 10.30 -47.20
N THR A 217 27.48 10.38 -45.92
CA THR A 217 26.30 9.67 -45.43
C THR A 217 25.03 10.11 -46.16
N ALA A 218 24.90 11.42 -46.43
CA ALA A 218 23.80 11.95 -47.24
C ALA A 218 23.78 11.40 -48.68
N LEU A 219 24.96 11.22 -49.31
CA LEU A 219 25.06 10.58 -50.64
C LEU A 219 24.61 9.12 -50.61
N ASP A 220 25.03 8.36 -49.59
CA ASP A 220 24.67 6.95 -49.45
C ASP A 220 23.14 6.79 -49.32
N TYR A 221 22.50 7.63 -48.50
CA TYR A 221 21.04 7.65 -48.38
C TYR A 221 20.34 8.19 -49.63
N SER A 222 20.92 9.17 -50.32
CA SER A 222 20.37 9.67 -51.58
C SER A 222 20.30 8.53 -52.61
N GLN A 223 21.32 7.67 -52.66
CA GLN A 223 21.35 6.51 -53.54
C GLN A 223 20.33 5.44 -53.14
N SER A 224 20.14 5.18 -51.84
CA SER A 224 19.18 4.16 -51.38
C SER A 224 17.72 4.59 -51.54
N SER A 225 17.44 5.88 -51.34
CA SER A 225 16.08 6.46 -51.36
C SER A 225 15.60 6.84 -52.77
N GLY A 226 16.51 6.95 -53.74
CA GLY A 226 16.21 7.52 -55.06
C GLY A 226 15.93 9.02 -55.03
N TYR A 227 16.29 9.70 -53.94
CA TYR A 227 16.12 11.15 -53.79
C TYR A 227 17.35 11.90 -54.31
N ASP A 228 17.29 12.32 -55.57
CA ASP A 228 18.45 12.85 -56.30
C ASP A 228 18.50 14.39 -56.32
N LYS A 229 17.45 15.07 -55.83
CA LYS A 229 17.26 16.53 -55.93
C LYS A 229 18.48 17.34 -55.48
N TYR A 230 19.04 17.03 -54.31
CA TYR A 230 20.18 17.77 -53.75
C TYR A 230 21.53 17.05 -53.92
N ARG A 231 21.60 15.96 -54.70
CA ARG A 231 22.85 15.21 -54.90
C ARG A 231 23.94 16.08 -55.53
N GLY A 232 23.58 16.94 -56.47
CA GLY A 232 24.50 17.90 -57.08
C GLY A 232 25.06 18.92 -56.07
N LEU A 233 24.23 19.42 -55.16
CA LEU A 233 24.66 20.30 -54.06
C LEU A 233 25.63 19.57 -53.11
N ILE A 234 25.30 18.35 -52.70
CA ILE A 234 26.16 17.56 -51.80
C ILE A 234 27.55 17.32 -52.43
N TYR A 235 27.61 17.03 -53.73
CA TYR A 235 28.89 16.94 -54.43
C TYR A 235 29.67 18.25 -54.43
N TRP A 236 28.99 19.38 -54.62
CA TRP A 236 29.63 20.70 -54.56
C TRP A 236 30.20 20.99 -53.17
N ASP A 237 29.47 20.70 -52.09
CA ASP A 237 29.98 20.92 -50.72
C ASP A 237 31.19 20.04 -50.38
N ILE A 238 31.19 18.77 -50.83
CA ILE A 238 32.37 17.90 -50.70
C ILE A 238 33.55 18.49 -51.50
N GLY A 239 33.28 19.02 -52.70
CA GLY A 239 34.26 19.71 -53.53
C GLY A 239 34.91 20.90 -52.81
N LYS A 240 34.09 21.73 -52.15
CA LYS A 240 34.56 22.87 -51.33
C LYS A 240 35.45 22.45 -50.18
N ILE A 241 35.13 21.34 -49.51
CA ILE A 241 35.97 20.81 -48.44
C ILE A 241 37.34 20.40 -48.98
N TYR A 242 37.38 19.67 -50.10
CA TYR A 242 38.65 19.28 -50.72
C TYR A 242 39.44 20.48 -51.25
N GLU A 243 38.77 21.52 -51.76
CA GLU A 243 39.43 22.75 -52.19
C GLU A 243 40.10 23.46 -51.01
N LYS A 244 39.41 23.56 -49.86
CA LYS A 244 39.95 24.12 -48.61
C LYS A 244 41.14 23.31 -48.09
N GLU A 245 41.15 22.00 -48.32
CA GLU A 245 42.26 21.08 -48.02
C GLU A 245 43.40 21.13 -49.05
N ASN A 246 43.32 22.01 -50.06
CA ASN A 246 44.25 22.10 -51.20
C ASN A 246 44.31 20.84 -52.08
N ASN A 247 43.34 19.93 -51.98
CA ASN A 247 43.23 18.77 -52.86
C ASN A 247 42.44 19.11 -54.13
N TYR A 248 43.07 19.90 -55.01
CA TYR A 248 42.46 20.39 -56.25
C TYR A 248 42.13 19.31 -57.29
N ARG A 249 42.57 18.06 -57.11
CA ARG A 249 42.19 16.94 -57.98
C ARG A 249 40.81 16.43 -57.59
N GLU A 250 40.62 16.10 -56.32
CA GLU A 250 39.32 15.65 -55.82
C GLU A 250 38.28 16.77 -55.88
N ALA A 251 38.65 18.01 -55.53
CA ALA A 251 37.73 19.15 -55.64
C ALA A 251 37.15 19.28 -57.05
N LYS A 252 38.03 19.22 -58.08
CA LYS A 252 37.61 19.26 -59.48
C LYS A 252 36.64 18.13 -59.83
N LYS A 253 36.98 16.89 -59.47
CA LYS A 253 36.14 15.71 -59.72
C LYS A 253 34.74 15.88 -59.13
N TYR A 254 34.65 16.35 -57.88
CA TYR A 254 33.37 16.57 -57.21
C TYR A 254 32.57 17.72 -57.82
N TYR A 255 33.22 18.81 -58.24
CA TYR A 255 32.54 19.87 -58.98
C TYR A 255 32.05 19.42 -60.37
N GLU A 256 32.81 18.57 -61.09
CA GLU A 256 32.36 17.98 -62.37
C GLU A 256 31.15 17.06 -62.17
N LEU A 257 31.15 16.25 -61.11
CA LEU A 257 29.98 15.43 -60.72
C LEU A 257 28.78 16.31 -60.38
N SER A 258 28.99 17.41 -59.64
CA SER A 258 27.94 18.36 -59.30
C SER A 258 27.30 18.97 -60.55
N VAL A 259 28.10 19.40 -61.54
CA VAL A 259 27.58 19.92 -62.82
C VAL A 259 26.75 18.86 -63.54
N ALA A 260 27.29 17.65 -63.70
CA ALA A 260 26.59 16.58 -64.42
C ALA A 260 25.24 16.24 -63.76
N THR A 261 25.22 16.07 -62.44
CA THR A 261 24.00 15.75 -61.70
C THR A 261 22.98 16.88 -61.75
N ASN A 262 23.39 18.14 -61.59
CA ASN A 262 22.45 19.28 -61.60
C ASN A 262 21.83 19.54 -62.99
N ILE A 263 22.52 19.13 -64.07
CA ILE A 263 21.94 19.14 -65.43
C ILE A 263 20.88 18.06 -65.55
N GLU A 264 21.15 16.85 -65.04
CA GLU A 264 20.20 15.73 -65.08
C GLU A 264 18.96 15.99 -64.21
N SER A 265 19.14 16.63 -63.05
CA SER A 265 18.07 16.93 -62.09
C SER A 265 17.35 18.26 -62.33
N ASP A 266 17.65 18.99 -63.42
CA ASP A 266 17.09 20.31 -63.74
C ASP A 266 17.11 21.29 -62.53
N SER A 267 18.29 21.41 -61.90
CA SER A 267 18.49 22.19 -60.68
C SER A 267 19.40 23.42 -60.93
N PRO A 268 18.86 24.52 -61.48
CA PRO A 268 19.67 25.63 -61.98
C PRO A 268 20.43 26.40 -60.89
N ASP A 269 19.87 26.58 -59.69
CA ASP A 269 20.52 27.27 -58.57
C ASP A 269 21.89 26.64 -58.25
N PHE A 270 21.93 25.32 -58.07
CA PHE A 270 23.14 24.58 -57.72
C PHE A 270 24.08 24.38 -58.92
N LEU A 271 23.54 24.36 -60.14
CA LEU A 271 24.34 24.29 -61.36
C LEU A 271 25.23 25.52 -61.53
N GLY A 272 24.70 26.72 -61.21
CA GLY A 272 25.46 27.96 -61.25
C GLY A 272 26.68 27.94 -60.31
N GLU A 273 26.48 27.50 -59.07
CA GLU A 273 27.54 27.40 -58.05
C GLU A 273 28.65 26.44 -58.48
N ALA A 274 28.26 25.30 -59.06
CA ALA A 274 29.21 24.29 -59.55
C ALA A 274 30.06 24.82 -60.71
N TYR A 275 29.46 25.57 -61.64
CA TYR A 275 30.18 26.22 -62.72
C TYR A 275 31.18 27.27 -62.22
N LEU A 276 30.76 28.13 -61.27
CA LEU A 276 31.65 29.15 -60.71
C LEU A 276 32.81 28.53 -59.92
N ALA A 277 32.55 27.45 -59.17
CA ALA A 277 33.60 26.71 -58.47
C ALA A 277 34.63 26.11 -59.43
N LEU A 278 34.19 25.49 -60.54
CA LEU A 278 35.09 25.02 -61.60
C LEU A 278 35.88 26.17 -62.23
N ALA A 279 35.22 27.29 -62.52
CA ALA A 279 35.88 28.47 -63.10
C ALA A 279 37.02 28.96 -62.21
N ASN A 280 36.77 29.13 -60.92
CA ASN A 280 37.79 29.54 -59.94
C ASN A 280 38.95 28.54 -59.87
N LEU A 281 38.69 27.24 -59.95
CA LEU A 281 39.72 26.21 -59.96
C LEU A 281 40.56 26.24 -61.25
N TYR A 282 39.94 26.53 -62.40
CA TYR A 282 40.65 26.70 -63.67
C TYR A 282 41.52 27.97 -63.71
N ILE A 283 41.04 29.08 -63.13
CA ILE A 283 41.83 30.32 -62.99
C ILE A 283 43.09 30.03 -62.17
N LYS A 284 42.97 29.35 -61.02
CA LYS A 284 44.11 28.96 -60.16
C LYS A 284 45.14 28.08 -60.89
N LYS A 285 44.70 27.27 -61.87
CA LYS A 285 45.56 26.40 -62.69
C LYS A 285 45.98 27.03 -64.02
N SER A 286 45.73 28.33 -64.22
CA SER A 286 46.02 29.07 -65.46
C SER A 286 45.37 28.48 -66.72
N SER A 287 44.27 27.73 -66.57
CA SER A 287 43.48 27.16 -67.66
C SER A 287 42.35 28.12 -68.06
N LEU A 288 42.74 29.30 -68.57
CA LEU A 288 41.85 30.47 -68.65
C LEU A 288 40.65 30.30 -69.61
N ASP A 289 40.76 29.47 -70.65
CA ASP A 289 39.66 29.20 -71.59
C ASP A 289 38.54 28.37 -70.96
N SER A 290 38.91 27.30 -70.25
CA SER A 290 37.96 26.54 -69.44
C SER A 290 37.37 27.39 -68.32
N GLY A 291 38.19 28.25 -67.69
CA GLY A 291 37.75 29.19 -66.67
C GLY A 291 36.68 30.16 -67.19
N TYR A 292 36.90 30.75 -68.35
CA TYR A 292 35.92 31.63 -69.01
C TYR A 292 34.62 30.90 -69.34
N GLN A 293 34.70 29.71 -69.97
CA GLN A 293 33.52 28.97 -70.37
C GLN A 293 32.67 28.59 -69.15
N SER A 294 33.30 28.11 -68.08
CA SER A 294 32.60 27.79 -66.84
C SER A 294 31.99 29.04 -66.20
N ALA A 295 32.71 30.17 -66.12
CA ALA A 295 32.17 31.40 -65.56
C ALA A 295 31.00 31.97 -66.38
N HIS A 296 31.06 31.88 -67.71
CA HIS A 296 30.00 32.30 -68.61
C HIS A 296 28.75 31.41 -68.49
N ASN A 297 28.94 30.10 -68.35
CA ASN A 297 27.83 29.17 -68.10
C ASN A 297 27.14 29.51 -66.77
N GLY A 298 27.91 29.74 -65.70
CA GLY A 298 27.38 30.18 -64.41
C GLY A 298 26.58 31.48 -64.53
N LEU A 299 27.12 32.49 -65.23
CA LEU A 299 26.40 33.74 -65.48
C LEU A 299 25.06 33.51 -66.21
N SER A 300 25.08 32.69 -67.26
CA SER A 300 23.89 32.39 -68.07
C SER A 300 22.81 31.69 -67.25
N THR A 301 23.22 30.76 -66.38
CA THR A 301 22.33 30.09 -65.43
C THR A 301 21.68 31.09 -64.47
N TYR A 302 22.47 31.94 -63.81
CA TYR A 302 21.93 32.91 -62.85
C TYR A 302 21.11 34.03 -63.50
N MET A 303 21.38 34.39 -64.76
CA MET A 303 20.52 35.29 -65.54
C MET A 303 19.15 34.68 -65.81
N LEU A 304 19.07 33.36 -66.05
CA LEU A 304 17.81 32.66 -66.34
C LEU A 304 16.88 32.64 -65.12
N ILE A 305 17.43 32.41 -63.93
CA ILE A 305 16.68 32.34 -62.66
C ILE A 305 16.59 33.68 -61.93
N ASN A 306 17.24 34.72 -62.46
CA ASN A 306 17.26 36.07 -61.90
C ASN A 306 17.77 36.14 -60.44
N ASP A 307 18.85 35.41 -60.14
CA ASP A 307 19.48 35.41 -58.81
C ASP A 307 20.58 36.47 -58.69
N SER A 308 20.34 37.50 -57.88
CA SER A 308 21.27 38.61 -57.67
C SER A 308 22.61 38.16 -57.06
N VAL A 309 22.61 37.17 -56.16
CA VAL A 309 23.85 36.73 -55.48
C VAL A 309 24.75 35.99 -56.47
N GLY A 310 24.19 35.01 -57.18
CA GLY A 310 24.89 34.26 -58.22
C GLY A 310 25.36 35.14 -59.37
N LEU A 311 24.58 36.16 -59.77
CA LEU A 311 24.99 37.16 -60.76
C LEU A 311 26.21 37.96 -60.28
N MET A 312 26.23 38.41 -59.02
CA MET A 312 27.38 39.11 -58.44
C MET A 312 28.63 38.21 -58.46
N ASN A 313 28.52 36.98 -58.00
CA ASN A 313 29.62 36.00 -57.98
C ASN A 313 30.12 35.69 -59.40
N SER A 314 29.21 35.62 -60.37
CA SER A 314 29.55 35.40 -61.78
C SER A 314 30.32 36.58 -62.38
N TYR A 315 29.89 37.81 -62.10
CA TYR A 315 30.61 39.01 -62.55
C TYR A 315 32.01 39.10 -61.92
N SER A 316 32.13 38.81 -60.62
CA SER A 316 33.42 38.76 -59.92
C SER A 316 34.37 37.72 -60.54
N THR A 317 33.85 36.51 -60.78
CA THR A 317 34.61 35.42 -61.40
C THR A 317 35.04 35.76 -62.83
N LEU A 318 34.14 36.34 -63.65
CA LEU A 318 34.47 36.79 -65.01
C LEU A 318 35.53 37.89 -65.00
N ALA A 319 35.42 38.87 -64.08
CA ALA A 319 36.42 39.91 -63.92
C ALA A 319 37.81 39.29 -63.65
N ALA A 320 37.89 38.31 -62.73
CA ALA A 320 39.12 37.59 -62.43
C ALA A 320 39.68 36.80 -63.64
N VAL A 321 38.82 36.15 -64.43
CA VAL A 321 39.24 35.46 -65.66
C VAL A 321 39.84 36.45 -66.67
N PHE A 322 39.17 37.58 -66.90
CA PHE A 322 39.61 38.59 -67.86
C PHE A 322 40.89 39.29 -67.42
N ASP A 323 41.04 39.56 -66.12
CA ASP A 323 42.26 40.11 -65.55
C ASP A 323 43.45 39.14 -65.73
N ALA A 324 43.26 37.85 -65.42
CA ALA A 324 44.27 36.81 -65.63
C ALA A 324 44.65 36.62 -67.11
N ARG A 325 43.76 36.99 -68.05
CA ARG A 325 44.02 37.01 -69.51
C ARG A 325 44.69 38.29 -70.00
N GLY A 326 44.89 39.29 -69.14
CA GLY A 326 45.39 40.62 -69.52
C GLY A 326 44.38 41.50 -70.27
N GLN A 327 43.08 41.17 -70.22
CA GLN A 327 42.00 41.88 -70.90
C GLN A 327 41.33 42.90 -69.95
N ILE A 328 42.05 44.00 -69.70
CA ILE A 328 41.72 44.99 -68.66
C ILE A 328 40.34 45.63 -68.88
N ASP A 329 39.96 45.97 -70.12
CA ASP A 329 38.66 46.61 -70.41
C ASP A 329 37.48 45.72 -70.02
N SER A 330 37.57 44.42 -70.35
CA SER A 330 36.55 43.43 -69.99
C SER A 330 36.53 43.17 -68.48
N ALA A 331 37.71 43.07 -67.86
CA ALA A 331 37.82 42.92 -66.40
C ALA A 331 37.15 44.11 -65.68
N TYR A 332 37.43 45.34 -66.10
CA TYR A 332 36.83 46.55 -65.54
C TYR A 332 35.32 46.62 -65.77
N TYR A 333 34.83 46.21 -66.95
CA TYR A 333 33.39 46.14 -67.22
C TYR A 333 32.64 45.25 -66.22
N TYR A 334 33.13 44.03 -66.00
CA TYR A 334 32.51 43.08 -65.08
C TYR A 334 32.68 43.51 -63.62
N MET A 335 33.82 44.09 -63.25
CA MET A 335 34.04 44.67 -61.91
C MET A 335 33.05 45.82 -61.62
N LYS A 336 32.72 46.64 -62.62
CA LYS A 336 31.70 47.70 -62.48
C LYS A 336 30.30 47.12 -62.27
N LYS A 337 29.95 46.05 -62.99
CA LYS A 337 28.68 45.33 -62.82
C LYS A 337 28.56 44.71 -61.43
N GLU A 338 29.61 44.03 -60.97
CA GLU A 338 29.72 43.50 -59.61
C GLU A 338 29.55 44.61 -58.57
N THR A 339 30.29 45.72 -58.69
CA THR A 339 30.24 46.83 -57.72
C THR A 339 28.85 47.47 -57.62
N ALA A 340 28.17 47.65 -58.76
CA ALA A 340 26.82 48.19 -58.80
C ALA A 340 25.83 47.26 -58.07
N LEU A 341 25.94 45.95 -58.30
CA LEU A 341 25.08 44.95 -57.66
C LEU A 341 25.38 44.80 -56.16
N LYS A 342 26.66 44.73 -55.79
CA LYS A 342 27.15 44.70 -54.41
C LYS A 342 26.68 45.92 -53.60
N SER A 343 26.67 47.11 -54.21
CA SER A 343 26.19 48.33 -53.54
C SER A 343 24.68 48.27 -53.21
N ALA A 344 23.88 47.63 -54.06
CA ALA A 344 22.47 47.36 -53.77
C ALA A 344 22.35 46.33 -52.63
N MET A 345 23.13 45.26 -52.68
CA MET A 345 23.13 44.19 -51.67
C MET A 345 23.65 44.63 -50.29
N ASN A 346 24.64 45.53 -50.19
CA ASN A 346 25.12 46.04 -48.90
C ASN A 346 24.01 46.74 -48.08
N ARG A 347 22.96 47.26 -48.74
CA ARG A 347 21.77 47.75 -48.03
C ARG A 347 20.97 46.58 -47.45
N GLU A 348 20.81 45.51 -48.21
CA GLU A 348 20.15 44.28 -47.77
C GLU A 348 20.91 43.59 -46.65
N GLU A 349 22.25 43.56 -46.68
CA GLU A 349 23.08 42.97 -45.62
C GLU A 349 22.90 43.68 -44.27
N ARG A 350 22.82 45.02 -44.26
CA ARG A 350 22.49 45.76 -43.02
C ARG A 350 21.08 45.46 -42.53
N VAL A 351 20.12 45.26 -43.44
CA VAL A 351 18.76 44.83 -43.07
C VAL A 351 18.80 43.41 -42.50
N LYS A 352 19.61 42.52 -43.10
CA LYS A 352 19.86 41.15 -42.63
C LYS A 352 20.36 41.17 -41.18
N GLU A 353 21.42 41.92 -40.88
CA GLU A 353 21.98 42.04 -39.52
C GLU A 353 20.93 42.51 -38.50
N PHE A 354 20.14 43.54 -38.84
CA PHE A 354 19.08 44.03 -37.98
C PHE A 354 17.99 42.97 -37.73
N GLN A 355 17.59 42.24 -38.77
CA GLN A 355 16.63 41.15 -38.64
C GLN A 355 17.17 40.00 -37.78
N VAL A 356 18.44 39.64 -37.92
CA VAL A 356 19.10 38.59 -37.11
C VAL A 356 19.11 38.98 -35.64
N LEU A 357 19.42 40.24 -35.32
CA LEU A 357 19.35 40.76 -33.95
C LEU A 357 17.92 40.66 -33.39
N GLY A 358 16.91 41.07 -34.16
CA GLY A 358 15.50 40.96 -33.76
C GLY A 358 15.05 39.51 -33.57
N LEU A 359 15.47 38.61 -34.46
CA LEU A 359 15.20 37.17 -34.38
C LEU A 359 15.79 36.56 -33.10
N ASN A 360 17.07 36.82 -32.84
CA ASN A 360 17.76 36.29 -31.66
C ASN A 360 17.09 36.78 -30.37
N GLU A 361 16.63 38.03 -30.33
CA GLU A 361 15.86 38.54 -29.19
C GLU A 361 14.51 37.81 -29.05
N GLN A 362 13.78 37.58 -30.15
CA GLN A 362 12.52 36.85 -30.12
C GLN A 362 12.69 35.40 -29.66
N LEU A 363 13.73 34.71 -30.13
CA LEU A 363 14.07 33.36 -29.67
C LEU A 363 14.42 33.35 -28.18
N ARG A 364 15.20 34.32 -27.70
CA ARG A 364 15.54 34.46 -26.27
C ARG A 364 14.30 34.67 -25.41
N LEU A 365 13.37 35.53 -25.84
CA LEU A 365 12.11 35.75 -25.12
C LEU A 365 11.27 34.48 -25.02
N ASN A 366 11.19 33.68 -26.09
CA ASN A 366 10.46 32.42 -26.12
C ASN A 366 11.11 31.34 -25.22
N GLU A 367 12.45 31.26 -25.22
CA GLU A 367 13.21 30.39 -24.31
C GLU A 367 12.92 30.74 -22.84
N MET A 368 12.93 32.04 -22.50
CA MET A 368 12.57 32.52 -21.16
C MET A 368 11.12 32.21 -20.78
N GLU A 369 10.18 32.29 -21.71
CA GLU A 369 8.79 31.93 -21.48
C GLU A 369 8.62 30.43 -21.22
N THR A 370 9.29 29.61 -22.02
CA THR A 370 9.33 28.14 -21.85
C THR A 370 9.92 27.77 -20.49
N GLU A 371 11.02 28.40 -20.08
CA GLU A 371 11.64 28.19 -18.77
C GLU A 371 10.70 28.59 -17.62
N LYS A 372 9.97 29.71 -17.76
CA LYS A 372 8.93 30.11 -16.79
C LYS A 372 7.83 29.07 -16.66
N VAL A 373 7.33 28.53 -17.78
CA VAL A 373 6.29 27.49 -17.77
C VAL A 373 6.80 26.21 -17.09
N LEU A 374 8.04 25.79 -17.38
CA LEU A 374 8.66 24.64 -16.73
C LEU A 374 8.84 24.86 -15.22
N LEU A 375 9.27 26.06 -14.81
CA LEU A 375 9.39 26.41 -13.39
C LEU A 375 8.02 26.38 -12.69
N GLN A 376 6.98 26.95 -13.29
CA GLN A 376 5.62 26.88 -12.76
C GLN A 376 5.10 25.44 -12.67
N SER A 377 5.44 24.58 -13.64
CA SER A 377 5.11 23.15 -13.61
C SER A 377 5.80 22.43 -12.45
N ARG A 378 7.11 22.68 -12.23
CA ARG A 378 7.86 22.14 -11.08
C ARG A 378 7.27 22.59 -9.75
N ILE A 379 6.94 23.88 -9.61
CA ILE A 379 6.30 24.41 -8.40
C ILE A 379 4.96 23.71 -8.14
N ARG A 380 4.12 23.52 -9.17
CA ARG A 380 2.86 22.78 -9.05
C ARG A 380 3.08 21.32 -8.63
N MET A 381 4.06 20.65 -9.21
CA MET A 381 4.42 19.26 -8.87
C MET A 381 4.88 19.14 -7.41
N TYR A 382 5.76 20.03 -6.95
CA TYR A 382 6.20 20.05 -5.56
C TYR A 382 5.06 20.39 -4.59
N GLY A 383 4.16 21.30 -4.97
CA GLY A 383 2.96 21.60 -4.19
C GLY A 383 2.05 20.38 -4.02
N LEU A 384 1.82 19.61 -5.09
CA LEU A 384 1.06 18.36 -5.05
C LEU A 384 1.75 17.29 -4.20
N ALA A 385 3.05 17.08 -4.38
CA ALA A 385 3.83 16.11 -3.60
C ALA A 385 3.83 16.45 -2.10
N ALA A 386 3.98 17.73 -1.75
CA ALA A 386 3.88 18.22 -0.38
C ALA A 386 2.46 17.97 0.20
N GLY A 387 1.41 18.25 -0.59
CA GLY A 387 0.02 17.97 -0.20
C GLY A 387 -0.24 16.50 0.10
N ILE A 388 0.26 15.59 -0.75
CA ILE A 388 0.19 14.14 -0.53
C ILE A 388 0.95 13.74 0.75
N GLY A 389 2.14 14.32 0.98
CA GLY A 389 2.91 14.08 2.19
C GLY A 389 2.16 14.48 3.47
N VAL A 390 1.49 15.63 3.47
CA VAL A 390 0.66 16.09 4.60
C VAL A 390 -0.51 15.14 4.85
N LEU A 391 -1.23 14.72 3.80
CA LEU A 391 -2.33 13.76 3.93
C LEU A 391 -1.85 12.43 4.52
N PHE A 392 -0.69 11.94 4.08
CA PHE A 392 -0.10 10.71 4.61
C PHE A 392 0.25 10.84 6.11
N LEU A 393 0.80 11.97 6.54
CA LEU A 393 1.07 12.26 7.95
C LEU A 393 -0.23 12.30 8.78
N ILE A 394 -1.28 12.95 8.27
CA ILE A 394 -2.59 12.99 8.94
C ILE A 394 -3.15 11.57 9.08
N SER A 395 -3.13 10.77 8.00
CA SER A 395 -3.58 9.37 8.03
C SER A 395 -2.78 8.54 9.02
N MET A 396 -1.46 8.74 9.11
CA MET A 396 -0.60 8.05 10.10
C MET A 396 -0.97 8.43 11.54
N ILE A 397 -1.23 9.71 11.81
CA ILE A 397 -1.65 10.19 13.14
C ILE A 397 -3.01 9.59 13.52
N ILE A 398 -3.99 9.63 12.61
CA ILE A 398 -5.32 9.04 12.82
C ILE A 398 -5.21 7.55 13.10
N TYR A 399 -4.40 6.83 12.31
CA TYR A 399 -4.17 5.40 12.48
C TYR A 399 -3.57 5.07 13.86
N ARG A 400 -2.54 5.80 14.31
CA ARG A 400 -1.95 5.63 15.64
C ARG A 400 -2.95 5.92 16.76
N ASN A 401 -3.76 6.97 16.62
CA ASN A 401 -4.79 7.31 17.60
C ASN A 401 -5.86 6.22 17.71
N ASN A 402 -6.31 5.67 16.58
CA ASN A 402 -7.29 4.58 16.58
C ASN A 402 -6.77 3.31 17.29
N ILE A 403 -5.50 2.95 17.07
CA ILE A 403 -4.88 1.82 17.79
C ILE A 403 -4.84 2.12 19.30
N ARG A 404 -4.47 3.34 19.69
CA ARG A 404 -4.40 3.74 21.10
C ARG A 404 -5.78 3.69 21.77
N GLN A 405 -6.82 4.16 21.09
CA GLN A 405 -8.20 4.09 21.59
C GLN A 405 -8.65 2.64 21.83
N LYS A 406 -8.36 1.72 20.88
CA LYS A 406 -8.68 0.29 21.05
C LYS A 406 -8.01 -0.31 22.29
N LYS A 407 -6.73 -0.01 22.52
CA LYS A 407 -6.00 -0.48 23.71
C LYS A 407 -6.59 0.08 25.01
N ASN A 408 -6.88 1.37 25.07
CA ASN A 408 -7.45 2.00 26.25
C ASN A 408 -8.83 1.43 26.59
N LYS A 409 -9.68 1.19 25.59
CA LYS A 409 -11.01 0.58 25.79
C LYS A 409 -10.90 -0.79 26.46
N ALA A 410 -10.01 -1.65 25.98
CA ALA A 410 -9.79 -2.98 26.56
C ALA A 410 -9.29 -2.93 28.02
N ILE A 411 -8.42 -1.97 28.34
CA ILE A 411 -7.91 -1.78 29.71
C ILE A 411 -9.03 -1.33 30.65
N ILE A 412 -9.87 -0.38 30.21
CA ILE A 412 -10.99 0.14 31.00
C ILE A 412 -12.00 -0.98 31.28
N GLU A 413 -12.34 -1.78 30.27
CA GLU A 413 -13.29 -2.89 30.38
C GLU A 413 -12.81 -3.93 31.40
N LYS A 414 -11.53 -4.32 31.32
CA LYS A 414 -10.91 -5.23 32.31
C LYS A 414 -10.88 -4.63 33.72
N SER A 415 -10.58 -3.34 33.86
CA SER A 415 -10.52 -2.67 35.16
C SER A 415 -11.92 -2.57 35.80
N TYR A 416 -12.95 -2.37 34.99
CA TYR A 416 -14.34 -2.32 35.43
C TYR A 416 -14.82 -3.68 35.97
N GLU A 417 -14.50 -4.77 35.28
CA GLU A 417 -14.85 -6.12 35.77
C GLU A 417 -14.16 -6.45 37.10
N ASN A 418 -12.86 -6.14 37.22
CA ASN A 418 -12.11 -6.34 38.45
C ASN A 418 -12.71 -5.56 39.63
N LEU A 419 -13.11 -4.30 39.40
CA LEU A 419 -13.73 -3.47 40.42
C LEU A 419 -15.05 -4.06 40.89
N LYS A 420 -15.90 -4.50 39.96
CA LYS A 420 -17.20 -5.11 40.26
C LYS A 420 -17.06 -6.40 41.09
N SER A 421 -16.10 -7.25 40.74
CA SER A 421 -15.80 -8.48 41.48
C SER A 421 -15.32 -8.18 42.91
N THR A 422 -14.39 -7.23 43.06
CA THR A 422 -13.84 -6.83 44.36
C THR A 422 -14.91 -6.28 45.30
N GLN A 423 -15.83 -5.46 44.77
CA GLN A 423 -16.92 -4.89 45.56
C GLN A 423 -17.86 -5.98 46.12
N ALA A 424 -18.19 -6.99 45.31
CA ALA A 424 -19.04 -8.10 45.74
C ALA A 424 -18.40 -8.91 46.89
N GLN A 425 -17.09 -9.15 46.81
CA GLN A 425 -16.32 -9.83 47.87
C GLN A 425 -16.32 -9.04 49.17
N LEU A 426 -16.11 -7.72 49.12
CA LEU A 426 -16.12 -6.86 50.31
C LEU A 426 -17.47 -6.89 51.04
N VAL A 427 -18.57 -6.79 50.29
CA VAL A 427 -19.92 -6.85 50.89
C VAL A 427 -20.18 -8.19 51.59
N GLN A 428 -19.69 -9.30 51.03
CA GLN A 428 -19.85 -10.62 51.65
C GLN A 428 -19.00 -10.76 52.92
N GLN A 429 -17.76 -10.26 52.90
CA GLN A 429 -16.88 -10.25 54.08
C GLN A 429 -17.48 -9.42 55.22
N GLU A 430 -18.03 -8.25 54.92
CA GLU A 430 -18.64 -7.37 55.93
C GLU A 430 -19.87 -8.02 56.59
N LYS A 431 -20.72 -8.70 55.82
CA LYS A 431 -21.85 -9.47 56.35
C LYS A 431 -21.42 -10.59 57.29
N LEU A 432 -20.37 -11.33 56.94
CA LEU A 432 -19.85 -12.43 57.76
C LEU A 432 -19.22 -11.92 59.05
N ALA A 433 -18.44 -10.84 58.99
CA ALA A 433 -17.83 -10.22 60.16
C ALA A 433 -18.89 -9.72 61.15
N SER A 434 -19.92 -9.02 60.65
CA SER A 434 -21.04 -8.53 61.46
C SER A 434 -21.81 -9.67 62.13
N LEU A 435 -22.12 -10.74 61.38
CA LEU A 435 -22.81 -11.91 61.91
C LEU A 435 -21.99 -12.64 62.97
N GLY A 436 -20.67 -12.77 62.78
CA GLY A 436 -19.77 -13.42 63.72
C GLY A 436 -19.69 -12.68 65.07
N GLN A 437 -19.57 -11.36 65.04
CA GLN A 437 -19.50 -10.53 66.25
C GLN A 437 -20.81 -10.58 67.06
N LEU A 438 -21.95 -10.47 66.38
CA LEU A 438 -23.27 -10.51 67.02
C LEU A 438 -23.54 -11.89 67.66
N THR A 439 -23.19 -12.95 66.94
CA THR A 439 -23.37 -14.33 67.39
C THR A 439 -22.56 -14.64 68.65
N ALA A 440 -21.30 -14.18 68.70
CA ALA A 440 -20.43 -14.42 69.85
C ALA A 440 -20.93 -13.73 71.13
N GLY A 441 -21.45 -12.50 71.02
CA GLY A 441 -22.02 -11.74 72.14
C GLY A 441 -23.29 -12.39 72.70
N ILE A 442 -24.26 -12.67 71.82
CA ILE A 442 -25.53 -13.30 72.19
C ILE A 442 -25.30 -14.67 72.84
N ALA A 443 -24.40 -15.46 72.27
CA ALA A 443 -24.12 -16.79 72.79
C ALA A 443 -23.48 -16.75 74.19
N HIS A 444 -22.60 -15.79 74.46
CA HIS A 444 -22.03 -15.64 75.80
C HIS A 444 -23.09 -15.23 76.84
N GLU A 445 -24.05 -14.39 76.45
CA GLU A 445 -25.13 -13.96 77.33
C GLU A 445 -26.20 -15.03 77.56
N ILE A 446 -26.44 -15.94 76.60
CA ILE A 446 -27.37 -17.06 76.77
C ILE A 446 -26.72 -18.21 77.54
N LYS A 447 -25.42 -18.46 77.37
CA LYS A 447 -24.71 -19.54 78.07
C LYS A 447 -24.78 -19.40 79.59
N ASN A 448 -24.63 -18.17 80.08
CA ASN A 448 -24.61 -17.87 81.51
C ASN A 448 -25.91 -18.28 82.24
N PRO A 449 -27.12 -17.80 81.87
CA PRO A 449 -28.37 -18.22 82.50
C PRO A 449 -28.64 -19.71 82.34
N LEU A 450 -28.27 -20.32 81.21
CA LEU A 450 -28.44 -21.77 81.02
C LEU A 450 -27.60 -22.61 81.98
N ASN A 451 -26.36 -22.21 82.25
CA ASN A 451 -25.55 -22.88 83.27
C ASN A 451 -26.19 -22.78 84.66
N PHE A 452 -26.76 -21.63 85.02
CA PHE A 452 -27.47 -21.47 86.29
C PHE A 452 -28.72 -22.35 86.36
N VAL A 453 -29.53 -22.38 85.30
CA VAL A 453 -30.72 -23.24 85.20
C VAL A 453 -30.33 -24.71 85.36
N ASN A 454 -29.28 -25.18 84.66
CA ASN A 454 -28.82 -26.57 84.78
C ASN A 454 -28.32 -26.91 86.18
N ASN A 455 -27.50 -26.05 86.77
CA ASN A 455 -26.92 -26.28 88.10
C ASN A 455 -27.99 -26.28 89.19
N PHE A 456 -28.91 -25.30 89.17
CA PHE A 456 -29.99 -25.27 90.16
C PHE A 456 -30.90 -26.50 90.01
N SER A 457 -31.14 -26.93 88.78
CA SER A 457 -31.93 -28.11 88.51
C SER A 457 -31.28 -29.39 89.06
N GLU A 458 -29.97 -29.51 88.90
CA GLU A 458 -29.17 -30.64 89.43
C GLU A 458 -29.12 -30.64 90.96
N VAL A 459 -28.83 -29.50 91.60
CA VAL A 459 -28.85 -29.40 93.08
C VAL A 459 -30.23 -29.69 93.64
N SER A 460 -31.29 -29.25 92.94
CA SER A 460 -32.67 -29.52 93.39
C SER A 460 -33.04 -30.99 93.24
N LEU A 461 -32.47 -31.70 92.25
CA LEU A 461 -32.63 -33.16 92.13
C LEU A 461 -31.96 -33.86 93.31
N GLU A 462 -30.75 -33.45 93.69
CA GLU A 462 -30.03 -34.00 94.85
C GLU A 462 -30.81 -33.78 96.15
N LEU A 463 -31.41 -32.58 96.35
CA LEU A 463 -32.22 -32.29 97.53
C LEU A 463 -33.49 -33.15 97.59
N VAL A 464 -34.15 -33.39 96.46
CA VAL A 464 -35.31 -34.30 96.39
C VAL A 464 -34.89 -35.73 96.72
N GLU A 465 -33.74 -36.18 96.21
CA GLU A 465 -33.18 -37.50 96.55
C GLU A 465 -32.81 -37.61 98.04
N GLU A 466 -32.22 -36.56 98.62
CA GLU A 466 -31.88 -36.50 100.04
C GLU A 466 -33.14 -36.52 100.93
N ILE A 467 -34.20 -35.80 100.55
CA ILE A 467 -35.50 -35.87 101.23
C ILE A 467 -36.04 -37.30 101.19
N GLN A 468 -36.02 -37.95 100.01
CA GLN A 468 -36.46 -39.34 99.85
C GLN A 468 -35.61 -40.32 100.70
N ASP A 469 -34.29 -40.11 100.77
CA ASP A 469 -33.35 -40.96 101.52
C ASP A 469 -33.45 -40.77 103.04
N ILE A 470 -33.59 -39.53 103.51
CA ILE A 470 -33.88 -39.24 104.93
C ILE A 470 -35.19 -39.93 105.30
N ARG A 471 -36.24 -39.79 104.48
CA ARG A 471 -37.55 -40.41 104.78
C ARG A 471 -37.49 -41.93 104.83
N ARG A 472 -36.71 -42.59 103.95
CA ARG A 472 -36.46 -44.05 104.02
C ARG A 472 -35.78 -44.47 105.32
N LYS A 473 -34.88 -43.64 105.86
CA LYS A 473 -34.13 -43.94 107.10
C LYS A 473 -34.95 -43.70 108.37
N THR A 474 -35.91 -42.76 108.38
CA THR A 474 -36.63 -42.36 109.60
C THR A 474 -37.83 -43.24 109.96
N GLN A 475 -38.28 -44.16 109.08
CA GLN A 475 -39.41 -45.09 109.34
C GLN A 475 -40.65 -44.42 109.96
N ASP A 476 -40.99 -43.19 109.53
CA ASP A 476 -42.13 -42.47 110.06
C ASP A 476 -43.42 -42.90 109.32
N VAL A 477 -44.35 -43.52 110.06
CA VAL A 477 -45.53 -44.26 109.54
C VAL A 477 -46.77 -43.34 109.44
N ASN A 478 -46.60 -42.03 109.38
CA ASN A 478 -47.70 -41.10 109.14
C ASN A 478 -47.27 -40.04 108.13
N LEU A 479 -47.70 -40.19 106.87
CA LEU A 479 -48.15 -39.15 105.92
C LEU A 479 -48.39 -39.76 104.52
N SER A 480 -49.24 -39.13 103.71
CA SER A 480 -49.97 -39.68 102.55
C SER A 480 -49.11 -39.94 101.31
N GLY A 481 -49.52 -40.89 100.45
CA GLY A 481 -48.86 -41.18 99.17
C GLY A 481 -48.83 -40.00 98.16
N GLU A 482 -49.54 -38.90 98.42
CA GLU A 482 -49.52 -37.68 97.59
C GLU A 482 -48.19 -36.92 97.67
N GLU A 483 -47.51 -36.92 98.82
CA GLU A 483 -46.23 -36.20 98.96
C GLU A 483 -45.10 -36.87 98.16
N ASP A 484 -45.13 -38.20 98.04
CA ASP A 484 -44.21 -38.94 97.18
C ASP A 484 -44.42 -38.67 95.70
N GLU A 485 -45.67 -38.61 95.29
CA GLU A 485 -46.05 -38.29 93.91
C GLU A 485 -45.59 -36.87 93.55
N ILE A 486 -45.76 -35.90 94.46
CA ILE A 486 -45.25 -34.54 94.28
C ILE A 486 -43.72 -34.51 94.20
N LEU A 487 -43.00 -35.27 95.04
CA LEU A 487 -41.54 -35.34 94.97
C LEU A 487 -41.04 -35.98 93.67
N GLU A 488 -41.69 -37.05 93.19
CA GLU A 488 -41.39 -37.64 91.88
C GLU A 488 -41.73 -36.69 90.72
N ASP A 489 -42.81 -35.93 90.81
CA ASP A 489 -43.15 -34.90 89.81
C ASP A 489 -42.13 -33.76 89.80
N ILE A 490 -41.68 -33.29 90.97
CA ILE A 490 -40.60 -32.31 91.08
C ILE A 490 -39.32 -32.88 90.48
N LYS A 491 -38.97 -34.13 90.80
CA LYS A 491 -37.80 -34.82 90.24
C LYS A 491 -37.90 -34.92 88.71
N GLY A 492 -39.06 -35.30 88.18
CA GLY A 492 -39.33 -35.38 86.75
C GLY A 492 -39.21 -34.01 86.06
N ASN A 493 -39.73 -32.96 86.68
CA ASN A 493 -39.65 -31.58 86.17
C ASN A 493 -38.21 -31.07 86.15
N LEU A 494 -37.46 -31.27 87.23
CA LEU A 494 -36.06 -30.86 87.32
C LEU A 494 -35.19 -31.65 86.32
N LYS A 495 -35.44 -32.95 86.14
CA LYS A 495 -34.74 -33.72 85.11
C LYS A 495 -34.97 -33.14 83.70
N LYS A 496 -36.22 -32.78 83.39
CA LYS A 496 -36.57 -32.11 82.11
C LYS A 496 -35.92 -30.73 81.97
N ILE A 497 -35.89 -29.92 83.04
CA ILE A 497 -35.25 -28.59 83.03
C ILE A 497 -33.75 -28.73 82.74
N HIS A 498 -33.06 -29.66 83.41
CA HIS A 498 -31.65 -29.92 83.18
C HIS A 498 -31.38 -30.44 81.75
N GLU A 499 -32.20 -31.37 81.24
CA GLU A 499 -32.08 -31.88 79.87
C GLU A 499 -32.23 -30.76 78.83
N HIS A 500 -33.25 -29.91 78.97
CA HIS A 500 -33.50 -28.80 78.05
C HIS A 500 -32.48 -27.67 78.18
N GLY A 501 -32.03 -27.35 79.39
CA GLY A 501 -30.98 -26.36 79.59
C GLY A 501 -29.63 -26.82 79.08
N SER A 502 -29.29 -28.11 79.23
CA SER A 502 -28.08 -28.71 78.67
C SER A 502 -28.10 -28.71 77.14
N ARG A 503 -29.26 -28.99 76.53
CA ARG A 503 -29.46 -28.85 75.08
C ARG A 503 -29.20 -27.44 74.60
N ALA A 504 -29.79 -26.45 75.26
CA ALA A 504 -29.61 -25.06 74.87
C ALA A 504 -28.14 -24.63 75.03
N ASN A 505 -27.44 -25.11 76.06
CA ASN A 505 -26.00 -24.86 76.25
C ASN A 505 -25.15 -25.47 75.12
N GLY A 506 -25.50 -26.67 74.66
CA GLY A 506 -24.88 -27.32 73.49
C GLY A 506 -25.12 -26.57 72.18
N ILE A 507 -26.33 -26.06 71.95
CA ILE A 507 -26.68 -25.23 70.79
C ILE A 507 -25.88 -23.93 70.79
N VAL A 508 -25.85 -23.23 71.92
CA VAL A 508 -25.12 -21.96 72.09
C VAL A 508 -23.61 -22.15 71.91
N THR A 509 -23.06 -23.22 72.47
CA THR A 509 -21.64 -23.56 72.30
C THR A 509 -21.30 -23.86 70.84
N SER A 510 -22.18 -24.58 70.14
CA SER A 510 -22.01 -24.87 68.71
C SER A 510 -22.14 -23.60 67.84
N MET A 511 -23.03 -22.68 68.21
CA MET A 511 -23.20 -21.37 67.57
C MET A 511 -21.93 -20.49 67.71
N LEU A 512 -21.30 -20.50 68.90
CA LEU A 512 -19.99 -19.86 69.15
C LEU A 512 -18.86 -20.48 68.31
N GLN A 513 -18.89 -21.79 68.11
CA GLN A 513 -17.90 -22.47 67.27
C GLN A 513 -18.07 -22.09 65.80
N HIS A 514 -19.31 -21.93 65.34
CA HIS A 514 -19.62 -21.49 63.98
C HIS A 514 -19.19 -20.03 63.73
N SER A 515 -19.38 -19.13 64.69
CA SER A 515 -18.98 -17.72 64.54
C SER A 515 -17.47 -17.50 64.52
N ARG A 516 -16.68 -18.48 64.95
CA ARG A 516 -15.20 -18.44 64.99
C ARG A 516 -14.54 -19.11 63.78
N CYS A 517 -15.31 -19.55 62.79
CA CYS A 517 -14.77 -20.10 61.56
C CYS A 517 -13.99 -19.01 60.80
N GLY A 518 -12.71 -19.23 60.50
CA GLY A 518 -11.89 -18.33 59.69
C GLY A 518 -11.02 -17.28 60.42
N SER A 519 -10.82 -17.40 61.74
CA SER A 519 -9.87 -16.52 62.47
C SER A 519 -8.42 -17.02 62.49
N GLY A 520 -8.15 -18.20 61.94
CA GLY A 520 -6.81 -18.81 61.89
C GLY A 520 -6.03 -18.45 60.62
N LYS A 521 -4.70 -18.57 60.67
CA LYS A 521 -3.84 -18.47 59.49
C LYS A 521 -3.70 -19.85 58.84
N MET A 522 -3.70 -19.88 57.50
CA MET A 522 -3.35 -21.07 56.74
C MET A 522 -1.85 -21.34 56.91
N GLU A 523 -1.50 -22.48 57.50
CA GLU A 523 -0.12 -22.86 57.75
C GLU A 523 0.17 -24.24 57.15
N PRO A 524 1.38 -24.48 56.60
CA PRO A 524 1.77 -25.81 56.13
C PRO A 524 1.72 -26.81 57.29
N THR A 525 0.75 -27.72 57.27
CA THR A 525 0.49 -28.67 58.35
C THR A 525 0.59 -30.11 57.85
N ASP A 526 1.25 -30.97 58.63
CA ASP A 526 1.26 -32.41 58.39
C ASP A 526 -0.13 -32.99 58.69
N LEU A 527 -0.93 -33.20 57.63
CA LEU A 527 -2.30 -33.69 57.74
C LEU A 527 -2.34 -35.13 58.26
N ASN A 528 -1.36 -35.97 57.91
CA ASN A 528 -1.32 -37.36 58.37
C ASN A 528 -1.06 -37.45 59.88
N ALA A 529 -0.17 -36.62 60.41
CA ALA A 529 0.05 -36.52 61.85
C ALA A 529 -1.21 -36.02 62.57
N LEU A 530 -1.89 -35.01 62.01
CA LEU A 530 -3.14 -34.46 62.55
C LEU A 530 -4.25 -35.53 62.61
N ILE A 531 -4.41 -36.30 61.54
CA ILE A 531 -5.39 -37.40 61.47
C ILE A 531 -5.08 -38.45 62.54
N LYS A 532 -3.83 -38.91 62.63
CA LYS A 532 -3.43 -39.91 63.64
C LYS A 532 -3.73 -39.44 65.06
N GLU A 533 -3.41 -38.20 65.40
CA GLU A 533 -3.64 -37.63 66.73
C GLU A 533 -5.13 -37.56 67.05
N TYR A 534 -5.93 -36.97 66.16
CA TYR A 534 -7.32 -36.66 66.46
C TYR A 534 -8.31 -37.82 66.23
N VAL A 535 -7.99 -38.78 65.37
CA VAL A 535 -8.74 -40.06 65.31
C VAL A 535 -8.55 -40.83 66.62
N ASN A 536 -7.32 -40.92 67.13
CA ASN A 536 -7.04 -41.56 68.42
C ASN A 536 -7.72 -40.83 69.58
N LEU A 537 -7.68 -39.49 69.58
CA LEU A 537 -8.37 -38.70 70.59
C LEU A 537 -9.88 -38.96 70.58
N SER A 538 -10.52 -38.96 69.41
CA SER A 538 -11.95 -39.29 69.28
C SER A 538 -12.26 -40.72 69.74
N PHE A 539 -11.39 -41.69 69.44
CA PHE A 539 -11.55 -43.08 69.89
C PHE A 539 -11.46 -43.21 71.41
N HIS A 540 -10.45 -42.60 72.05
CA HIS A 540 -10.34 -42.59 73.51
C HIS A 540 -11.50 -41.86 74.18
N GLY A 541 -11.94 -40.74 73.59
CA GLY A 541 -13.13 -40.01 74.04
C GLY A 541 -14.38 -40.87 74.00
N MET A 542 -14.58 -41.64 72.92
CA MET A 542 -15.69 -42.59 72.81
C MET A 542 -15.59 -43.72 73.85
N ARG A 543 -14.40 -44.28 74.11
CA ARG A 543 -14.21 -45.34 75.12
C ARG A 543 -14.45 -44.88 76.55
N ALA A 544 -14.20 -43.60 76.85
CA ALA A 544 -14.45 -43.01 78.17
C ALA A 544 -15.91 -42.56 78.38
N GLY A 545 -16.73 -42.57 77.31
CA GLY A 545 -18.11 -42.08 77.32
C GLY A 545 -19.15 -43.06 77.86
N LYS A 546 -20.40 -42.61 77.90
CA LYS A 546 -21.56 -43.46 78.18
C LYS A 546 -21.78 -44.39 76.99
N ASN A 547 -21.66 -45.70 77.17
CA ASN A 547 -21.82 -46.76 76.16
C ASN A 547 -20.66 -46.92 75.16
N PRO A 548 -19.47 -47.36 75.60
CA PRO A 548 -18.33 -47.60 74.71
C PRO A 548 -18.57 -48.80 73.79
N ILE A 549 -18.08 -48.70 72.55
CA ILE A 549 -18.04 -49.81 71.60
C ILE A 549 -16.58 -50.15 71.26
N ASP A 550 -16.30 -51.41 70.96
CA ASP A 550 -15.00 -51.82 70.42
C ASP A 550 -15.03 -51.61 68.90
N VAL A 551 -14.03 -50.89 68.37
CA VAL A 551 -13.97 -50.47 66.96
C VAL A 551 -12.59 -50.78 66.42
N ASP A 552 -12.54 -51.52 65.31
CA ASP A 552 -11.31 -51.72 64.55
C ASP A 552 -11.01 -50.45 63.73
N ILE A 553 -9.87 -49.81 63.99
CA ILE A 553 -9.47 -48.56 63.32
C ILE A 553 -8.31 -48.86 62.37
N GLU A 554 -8.57 -48.68 61.07
CA GLU A 554 -7.58 -48.84 60.01
C GLU A 554 -7.16 -47.47 59.47
N LEU A 555 -5.86 -47.16 59.56
CA LEU A 555 -5.27 -45.92 59.04
C LEU A 555 -4.42 -46.25 57.81
N ASP A 556 -4.91 -45.86 56.63
CA ASP A 556 -4.27 -46.06 55.32
C ASP A 556 -3.84 -44.69 54.76
N LEU A 557 -2.76 -44.16 55.31
CA LEU A 557 -2.33 -42.77 55.10
C LEU A 557 -1.15 -42.72 54.13
N ASP A 558 -1.31 -41.96 53.03
CA ASP A 558 -0.30 -41.78 51.99
C ASP A 558 0.95 -41.07 52.53
N PRO A 559 2.13 -41.75 52.61
CA PRO A 559 3.36 -41.16 53.13
C PRO A 559 3.89 -39.98 52.29
N GLU A 560 3.51 -39.87 51.02
CA GLU A 560 4.00 -38.84 50.09
C GLU A 560 3.15 -37.54 50.10
N LEU A 561 2.10 -37.49 50.93
CA LEU A 561 1.14 -36.37 50.97
C LEU A 561 1.78 -35.00 51.29
N GLY A 562 2.87 -34.98 52.08
CA GLY A 562 3.56 -33.76 52.49
C GLY A 562 2.71 -32.83 53.39
N ASN A 563 3.14 -31.57 53.52
CA ASN A 563 2.43 -30.56 54.29
C ASN A 563 1.33 -29.90 53.44
N VAL A 564 0.13 -29.82 54.00
CA VAL A 564 -1.04 -29.21 53.37
C VAL A 564 -1.29 -27.84 54.01
N PRO A 565 -1.48 -26.76 53.23
CA PRO A 565 -1.85 -25.47 53.78
C PRO A 565 -3.27 -25.55 54.35
N LEU A 566 -3.41 -25.47 55.67
CA LEU A 566 -4.71 -25.52 56.35
C LEU A 566 -4.70 -24.72 57.66
N ILE A 567 -5.89 -24.38 58.16
CA ILE A 567 -6.05 -23.88 59.52
C ILE A 567 -6.18 -25.09 60.46
N LYS A 568 -5.11 -25.38 61.23
CA LYS A 568 -4.99 -26.59 62.06
C LYS A 568 -6.21 -26.81 62.98
N GLU A 569 -6.68 -25.74 63.61
CA GLU A 569 -7.84 -25.80 64.53
C GLU A 569 -9.15 -26.15 63.82
N ASP A 570 -9.35 -25.65 62.61
CA ASP A 570 -10.57 -25.92 61.83
C ASP A 570 -10.58 -27.38 61.38
N PHE A 571 -9.46 -27.90 60.85
CA PHE A 571 -9.36 -29.29 60.41
C PHE A 571 -9.39 -30.31 61.56
N THR A 572 -8.90 -29.94 62.74
CA THR A 572 -9.08 -30.73 63.96
C THR A 572 -10.57 -30.98 64.24
N ARG A 573 -11.41 -29.96 64.11
CA ARG A 573 -12.87 -30.06 64.32
C ARG A 573 -13.53 -30.94 63.26
N VAL A 574 -13.11 -30.82 62.01
CA VAL A 574 -13.57 -31.68 60.91
C VAL A 574 -13.33 -33.16 61.23
N ILE A 575 -12.10 -33.51 61.61
CA ILE A 575 -11.73 -34.90 61.94
C ILE A 575 -12.55 -35.43 63.11
N ILE A 576 -12.63 -34.66 64.20
CA ILE A 576 -13.37 -35.07 65.41
C ILE A 576 -14.87 -35.24 65.10
N ASN A 577 -15.47 -34.31 64.36
CA ASN A 577 -16.90 -34.37 64.03
C ASN A 577 -17.24 -35.59 63.17
N LEU A 578 -16.44 -35.87 62.14
CA LEU A 578 -16.65 -37.02 61.27
C LEU A 578 -16.42 -38.34 62.01
N CYS A 579 -15.37 -38.45 62.82
CA CYS A 579 -15.10 -39.66 63.61
C CYS A 579 -16.20 -39.91 64.66
N ASN A 580 -16.64 -38.88 65.38
CA ASN A 580 -17.70 -39.02 66.37
C ASN A 580 -19.04 -39.41 65.73
N ASN A 581 -19.36 -38.84 64.56
CA ASN A 581 -20.54 -39.24 63.80
C ASN A 581 -20.45 -40.71 63.36
N ALA A 582 -19.28 -41.17 62.90
CA ALA A 582 -19.04 -42.57 62.56
C ALA A 582 -19.20 -43.50 63.78
N PHE A 583 -18.63 -43.15 64.94
CA PHE A 583 -18.77 -43.94 66.15
C PHE A 583 -20.23 -44.04 66.64
N ASP A 584 -20.97 -42.94 66.59
CA ASP A 584 -22.38 -42.95 66.97
C ASP A 584 -23.23 -43.76 65.99
N ALA A 585 -22.94 -43.68 64.69
CA ALA A 585 -23.60 -44.47 63.65
C ALA A 585 -23.36 -45.98 63.87
N MET A 586 -22.11 -46.39 64.06
CA MET A 586 -21.75 -47.78 64.36
C MET A 586 -22.33 -48.28 65.69
N ARG A 587 -22.45 -47.41 66.70
CA ARG A 587 -23.09 -47.73 67.98
C ARG A 587 -24.57 -48.05 67.77
N GLY A 588 -25.29 -47.23 67.01
CA GLY A 588 -26.70 -47.48 66.66
C GLY A 588 -26.91 -48.85 66.00
N LYS A 589 -26.11 -49.17 64.97
CA LYS A 589 -26.18 -50.47 64.27
C LYS A 589 -25.86 -51.65 65.18
N LYS A 590 -24.87 -51.54 66.06
CA LYS A 590 -24.54 -52.61 67.02
C LYS A 590 -25.71 -52.91 67.96
N TYR A 591 -26.41 -51.88 68.43
CA TYR A 591 -27.61 -52.07 69.26
C TYR A 591 -28.76 -52.70 68.47
N GLU A 592 -28.97 -52.30 67.22
CA GLU A 592 -30.03 -52.87 66.36
C GLU A 592 -29.78 -54.35 66.06
N VAL A 593 -28.55 -54.73 65.67
CA VAL A 593 -28.17 -56.13 65.37
C VAL A 593 -28.24 -57.03 66.62
N GLN A 594 -27.95 -56.50 67.81
CA GLN A 594 -28.10 -57.24 69.08
C GLN A 594 -29.56 -57.36 69.55
N SER A 595 -30.48 -56.56 68.99
CA SER A 595 -31.90 -56.50 69.41
C SER A 595 -32.86 -57.25 68.47
N THR A 596 -32.38 -57.71 67.30
CA THR A 596 -33.15 -58.55 66.36
C THR A 596 -33.28 -59.99 66.86
N LYS A 597 -34.36 -60.28 67.60
CA LYS A 597 -34.89 -61.64 67.80
C LYS A 597 -35.66 -62.05 66.54
N ASN A 598 -35.17 -63.06 65.80
CA ASN A 598 -36.00 -63.75 64.81
C ASN A 598 -36.92 -64.76 65.52
N ASN A 599 -38.15 -64.90 65.00
CA ASN A 599 -39.28 -65.60 65.63
C ASN A 599 -39.12 -67.13 65.77
N ASP A 600 -37.99 -67.72 65.40
CA ASP A 600 -37.75 -69.17 65.47
C ASP A 600 -36.58 -69.56 66.40
N GLY A 601 -36.15 -68.68 67.31
CA GLY A 601 -35.32 -69.08 68.45
C GLY A 601 -33.85 -69.44 68.15
N GLU A 602 -33.38 -69.26 66.92
CA GLU A 602 -31.96 -69.26 66.58
C GLU A 602 -31.43 -67.82 66.49
N ILE A 603 -30.41 -67.53 67.31
CA ILE A 603 -29.68 -66.26 67.31
C ILE A 603 -28.79 -66.28 66.06
N ASP A 604 -29.15 -65.52 65.03
CA ASP A 604 -28.20 -65.21 63.96
C ASP A 604 -27.07 -64.36 64.56
N ASN A 605 -26.00 -65.03 64.99
CA ASN A 605 -24.76 -64.42 65.45
C ASN A 605 -24.01 -63.81 64.26
N GLY A 606 -24.65 -62.89 63.54
CA GLY A 606 -23.94 -61.95 62.70
C GLY A 606 -23.03 -61.12 63.60
N ILE A 607 -21.77 -61.54 63.75
CA ILE A 607 -20.77 -60.81 64.53
C ILE A 607 -20.50 -59.50 63.77
N TYR A 608 -21.30 -58.46 64.06
CA TYR A 608 -21.03 -57.12 63.58
C TYR A 608 -19.81 -56.58 64.32
N VAL A 609 -18.71 -56.46 63.61
CA VAL A 609 -17.49 -55.80 64.09
C VAL A 609 -17.49 -54.36 63.57
N PRO A 610 -17.66 -53.35 64.43
CA PRO A 610 -17.53 -51.95 64.04
C PRO A 610 -16.14 -51.69 63.45
N LYS A 611 -16.08 -51.08 62.27
CA LYS A 611 -14.83 -50.77 61.56
C LYS A 611 -14.86 -49.32 61.06
N LEU A 612 -13.80 -48.59 61.38
CA LEU A 612 -13.53 -47.24 60.87
C LEU A 612 -12.26 -47.27 60.04
N ARG A 613 -12.35 -46.90 58.76
CA ARG A 613 -11.19 -46.74 57.89
C ARG A 613 -10.99 -45.27 57.58
N VAL A 614 -9.78 -44.77 57.81
CA VAL A 614 -9.38 -43.41 57.44
C VAL A 614 -8.22 -43.49 56.46
N SER A 615 -8.39 -42.87 55.30
CA SER A 615 -7.37 -42.87 54.25
C SER A 615 -7.07 -41.48 53.69
N THR A 616 -5.82 -41.28 53.28
CA THR A 616 -5.39 -40.08 52.54
C THR A 616 -4.79 -40.49 51.20
N PHE A 617 -5.00 -39.67 50.17
CA PHE A 617 -4.46 -39.93 48.84
C PHE A 617 -4.13 -38.62 48.11
N LEU A 618 -2.97 -38.55 47.46
CA LEU A 618 -2.60 -37.45 46.58
C LEU A 618 -2.98 -37.75 45.12
N ASP A 619 -3.93 -37.00 44.55
CA ASP A 619 -4.41 -37.17 43.17
C ASP A 619 -4.24 -35.88 42.37
N ASN A 620 -3.32 -35.86 41.39
CA ASN A 620 -3.09 -34.72 40.50
C ASN A 620 -2.89 -33.37 41.24
N GLY A 621 -2.17 -33.38 42.36
CA GLY A 621 -1.93 -32.22 43.22
C GLY A 621 -3.10 -31.85 44.15
N LYS A 622 -4.19 -32.63 44.18
CA LYS A 622 -5.27 -32.47 45.15
C LYS A 622 -5.14 -33.49 46.28
N VAL A 623 -5.33 -33.05 47.51
CA VAL A 623 -5.32 -33.90 48.69
C VAL A 623 -6.72 -34.43 48.95
N ARG A 624 -6.88 -35.76 49.00
CA ARG A 624 -8.14 -36.42 49.34
C ARG A 624 -8.03 -37.08 50.71
N LEU A 625 -8.96 -36.75 51.62
CA LEU A 625 -9.15 -37.40 52.92
C LEU A 625 -10.48 -38.15 52.89
N SER A 626 -10.47 -39.44 53.21
CA SER A 626 -11.68 -40.27 53.30
C SER A 626 -11.83 -40.87 54.69
N ILE A 627 -13.04 -40.76 55.27
CA ILE A 627 -13.44 -41.40 56.52
C ILE A 627 -14.63 -42.31 56.21
N GLU A 628 -14.43 -43.61 56.35
CA GLU A 628 -15.39 -44.67 56.03
C GLU A 628 -15.80 -45.43 57.29
N ASP A 629 -17.11 -45.52 57.54
CA ASP A 629 -17.69 -46.31 58.61
C ASP A 629 -18.63 -47.39 58.05
N ASN A 630 -18.73 -48.52 58.77
CA ASN A 630 -19.63 -49.62 58.42
C ASN A 630 -20.98 -49.58 59.16
N GLY A 631 -21.43 -48.39 59.58
CA GLY A 631 -22.69 -48.13 60.26
C GLY A 631 -23.96 -48.40 59.41
N PRO A 632 -25.13 -47.88 59.80
CA PRO A 632 -26.40 -48.15 59.11
C PRO A 632 -26.51 -47.41 57.76
N GLY A 633 -25.57 -46.53 57.42
CA GLY A 633 -25.61 -45.72 56.21
C GLY A 633 -26.66 -44.59 56.26
N ILE A 634 -26.62 -43.72 55.27
CA ILE A 634 -27.45 -42.52 55.13
C ILE A 634 -28.38 -42.71 53.92
N PRO A 635 -29.72 -42.69 54.12
CA PRO A 635 -30.69 -42.73 53.02
C PRO A 635 -30.54 -41.54 52.06
N ASP A 636 -30.72 -41.79 50.75
CA ASP A 636 -30.57 -40.76 49.70
C ASP A 636 -31.45 -39.52 49.93
N GLU A 637 -32.64 -39.72 50.50
CA GLU A 637 -33.64 -38.68 50.77
C GLU A 637 -33.17 -37.59 51.76
N ILE A 638 -32.17 -37.90 52.60
CA ILE A 638 -31.66 -36.98 53.62
C ILE A 638 -30.22 -36.52 53.36
N LYS A 639 -29.54 -37.00 52.30
CA LYS A 639 -28.14 -36.65 51.98
C LYS A 639 -27.91 -35.14 51.81
N ASP A 640 -28.86 -34.43 51.18
CA ASP A 640 -28.77 -32.97 51.02
C ASP A 640 -29.18 -32.21 52.30
N LYS A 641 -29.96 -32.87 53.17
CA LYS A 641 -30.49 -32.26 54.41
C LYS A 641 -29.51 -32.35 55.57
N ILE A 642 -28.67 -33.40 55.63
CA ILE A 642 -27.68 -33.59 56.71
C ILE A 642 -26.58 -32.52 56.74
N LEU A 643 -26.40 -31.78 55.64
CA LEU A 643 -25.48 -30.64 55.57
C LEU A 643 -26.15 -29.31 55.98
N GLN A 644 -27.48 -29.29 56.16
CA GLN A 644 -28.19 -28.11 56.64
C GLN A 644 -28.00 -27.94 58.15
N PRO A 645 -27.78 -26.71 58.65
CA PRO A 645 -27.67 -26.46 60.07
C PRO A 645 -28.88 -26.98 60.86
N PHE A 646 -28.63 -27.54 62.05
CA PHE A 646 -29.61 -28.07 63.01
C PHE A 646 -30.34 -29.37 62.60
N PHE A 647 -30.03 -29.94 61.44
CA PHE A 647 -30.59 -31.24 61.05
C PHE A 647 -29.91 -32.37 61.83
N THR A 648 -30.70 -33.25 62.48
CA THR A 648 -30.18 -34.42 63.22
C THR A 648 -31.15 -35.59 63.13
N THR A 649 -30.60 -36.81 63.03
CA THR A 649 -31.36 -38.07 63.03
C THR A 649 -31.33 -38.79 64.40
N LYS A 650 -30.60 -38.24 65.38
CA LYS A 650 -30.47 -38.81 66.73
C LYS A 650 -31.74 -38.57 67.56
N LYS A 651 -32.16 -39.55 68.37
CA LYS A 651 -33.36 -39.46 69.24
C LYS A 651 -33.06 -38.62 70.49
N GLY A 652 -34.00 -37.76 70.90
CA GLY A 652 -33.92 -37.03 72.17
C GLY A 652 -32.81 -35.97 72.23
N THR A 653 -31.94 -36.04 73.24
CA THR A 653 -30.94 -35.02 73.62
C THR A 653 -29.54 -35.24 73.02
N GLU A 654 -29.35 -36.23 72.13
CA GLU A 654 -28.01 -36.74 71.75
C GLU A 654 -27.34 -36.05 70.54
N GLY A 655 -27.87 -34.95 69.98
CA GLY A 655 -27.23 -34.25 68.85
C GLY A 655 -27.67 -32.81 68.60
N THR A 656 -26.70 -31.93 68.31
CA THR A 656 -26.93 -30.50 67.99
C THR A 656 -27.27 -30.23 66.52
N GLY A 657 -26.99 -31.18 65.63
CA GLY A 657 -27.22 -31.06 64.18
C GLY A 657 -26.32 -30.03 63.47
N LEU A 658 -25.24 -29.59 64.10
CA LEU A 658 -24.34 -28.56 63.55
C LEU A 658 -22.98 -29.09 63.10
N GLY A 659 -22.59 -30.30 63.50
CA GLY A 659 -21.24 -30.84 63.22
C GLY A 659 -20.95 -31.01 61.73
N LEU A 660 -21.91 -31.52 60.95
CA LEU A 660 -21.75 -31.73 59.51
C LEU A 660 -21.84 -30.43 58.71
N SER A 661 -22.71 -29.49 59.09
CA SER A 661 -22.79 -28.18 58.44
C SER A 661 -21.51 -27.36 58.68
N ILE A 662 -20.97 -27.39 59.91
CA ILE A 662 -19.66 -26.77 60.23
C ILE A 662 -18.54 -27.42 59.42
N THR A 663 -18.56 -28.74 59.28
CA THR A 663 -17.57 -29.48 58.47
C THR A 663 -17.61 -29.04 57.00
N HIS A 664 -18.81 -28.92 56.41
CA HIS A 664 -18.99 -28.43 55.05
C HIS A 664 -18.48 -26.99 54.87
N ASP A 665 -18.81 -26.09 55.81
CA ASP A 665 -18.39 -24.69 55.73
C ASP A 665 -16.86 -24.52 55.88
N ILE A 666 -16.24 -25.29 56.78
CA ILE A 666 -14.77 -25.33 56.94
C ILE A 666 -14.11 -25.79 55.64
N VAL A 667 -14.56 -26.89 55.04
CA VAL A 667 -13.98 -27.43 53.80
C VAL A 667 -14.12 -26.43 52.67
N LYS A 668 -15.28 -25.77 52.54
CA LYS A 668 -15.52 -24.73 51.54
C LYS A 668 -14.65 -23.49 51.76
N ALA A 669 -14.44 -23.07 53.01
CA ALA A 669 -13.56 -21.96 53.35
C ALA A 669 -12.09 -22.23 52.98
N HIS A 670 -11.68 -23.50 52.99
CA HIS A 670 -10.37 -23.96 52.54
C HIS A 670 -10.31 -24.21 51.01
N GLY A 671 -11.34 -23.82 50.25
CA GLY A 671 -11.42 -24.00 48.80
C GLY A 671 -11.60 -25.45 48.34
N GLY A 672 -11.91 -26.36 49.26
CA GLY A 672 -12.16 -27.77 49.03
C GLY A 672 -13.62 -28.13 48.81
N GLU A 673 -13.86 -29.43 48.67
CA GLU A 673 -15.18 -30.03 48.42
C GLU A 673 -15.41 -31.24 49.34
N LEU A 674 -16.59 -31.31 49.97
CA LEU A 674 -17.04 -32.45 50.79
C LEU A 674 -18.08 -33.24 49.99
N SER A 675 -17.80 -34.53 49.75
CA SER A 675 -18.70 -35.47 49.08
C SER A 675 -19.03 -36.65 49.99
N ILE A 676 -20.25 -37.19 49.86
CA ILE A 676 -20.78 -38.23 50.75
C ILE A 676 -21.26 -39.40 49.89
N ASN A 677 -20.55 -40.53 49.99
CA ASN A 677 -20.93 -41.78 49.38
C ASN A 677 -21.49 -42.69 50.46
N SER A 678 -22.78 -43.02 50.41
CA SER A 678 -23.39 -43.88 51.43
C SER A 678 -24.53 -44.69 50.85
N THR A 679 -24.66 -45.92 51.34
CA THR A 679 -25.73 -46.85 50.97
C THR A 679 -26.39 -47.35 52.26
N SER A 680 -27.73 -47.26 52.31
CA SER A 680 -28.51 -47.73 53.47
C SER A 680 -28.20 -49.20 53.77
N GLY A 681 -27.90 -49.50 55.03
CA GLY A 681 -27.47 -50.81 55.54
C GLY A 681 -25.98 -51.12 55.42
N ALA A 682 -25.22 -50.44 54.56
CA ALA A 682 -23.84 -50.79 54.24
C ALA A 682 -22.76 -49.89 54.86
N GLY A 683 -23.10 -48.63 55.21
CA GLY A 683 -22.16 -47.68 55.81
C GLY A 683 -22.10 -46.34 55.06
N SER A 684 -21.20 -45.46 55.50
CA SER A 684 -21.00 -44.12 54.93
C SER A 684 -19.53 -43.80 54.74
N THR A 685 -19.21 -43.12 53.64
CA THR A 685 -17.87 -42.63 53.30
C THR A 685 -17.95 -41.12 53.06
N PHE A 686 -17.29 -40.35 53.91
CA PHE A 686 -17.11 -38.92 53.75
C PHE A 686 -15.77 -38.66 53.06
N ILE A 687 -15.78 -37.93 51.94
CA ILE A 687 -14.59 -37.66 51.12
C ILE A 687 -14.40 -36.14 51.03
N ILE A 688 -13.31 -35.65 51.58
CA ILE A 688 -12.86 -34.26 51.51
C ILE A 688 -11.77 -34.15 50.45
N THR A 689 -11.95 -33.25 49.48
CA THR A 689 -10.93 -32.93 48.47
C THR A 689 -10.46 -31.49 48.64
N LEU A 690 -9.17 -31.29 48.86
CA LEU A 690 -8.53 -29.98 48.95
C LEU A 690 -7.74 -29.69 47.68
N LYS A 691 -7.77 -28.42 47.24
CA LYS A 691 -6.96 -27.94 46.13
C LYS A 691 -5.50 -27.72 46.61
N PRO A 692 -4.51 -27.84 45.71
CA PRO A 692 -3.09 -27.67 46.05
C PRO A 692 -2.78 -26.34 46.73
#